data_AF-A0A267EDA3-F1
#
_entry.id   AF-A0A267EDA3-F1
#
_cell.length_a   1.000
_cell.length_b   1.000
_cell.length_c   1.000
_cell.angle_alpha   90.00
_cell.angle_beta   90.00
_cell.angle_gamma   90.00
#
_symmetry.space_group_name_H-M   'P 1'
#
loop_
_entity.id
_entity.type
_entity.pdbx_description
1 polymer ?
#
loop_
_entity_poly.entity_id
_entity_poly.type
_entity_poly.pdbx_seq_one_letter_code
_entity_poly.pdbx_strand_id
1 'polypeptide(L)'
;TQRALLYRRAVAILCLVTIALVLAYASRSGNIGKFLNLSYSYEYDYGGRTSLSELSEARNFTLTNWETIRSVAVQFAGANTRLAQQLFTAKEPVLTLSQLELQTPGGHQLNYEQLRTSIANATEPGLAPNIIHYVLTFRRAELQFHELLSLLAAFHLAKPARVFLWHQQPLSGGYWSHLIANVTEPVWERTVVLARRQPPASVYNMPINSWRHRSDLIGLEAVLLFGGLRLDTDVLPMRPASQALRSAETVLGLQHDRGIGSSAYLAKRNSRFLLAWHLCYQLLDDSLPDQHSTLLPFALQSAFPHLAKIEIGGMHKPGWQAAGLRLIYGPPDSPPAWNWRDNWLINLWRRQRELQSPGATLTVDFNSVKQLNSAFGQIARHILFGNSSIQPIAAARTAVSSTSAAVKPTPVKVADQVPGRDYVYAPMNKSYIISQFDKLKSSVRPFSGKYASRINELMVHKLPIVDTSGWRLHSPSGKQYTVAEVQAMTKPTAPYLVPNVAHYVLPFVNPQLQFHHLVCMLSGVWVMRPKFTVIWYAKQPYGEHWEAFKKNLTDSGIWESNVIMINRPVPTKSYSVPMRVKEHQADVIRMEAVLVLGGAYFDIDVITLKPLEPLRRYPFTIGRETGGGLCNGVFLAAANSTFMCMWYVTYQVLDDGIWAAHSVTYPNTLCPMYSEHCHIEQESMDRPNWTGGELPLIYGPVRKWDWRKKNYVMHLWYRFHGKQYNMETIKYVDSTLGDMFRYVLYGNSTLVKKTKPT
;
A
#
# COMPACT_ATOMS: atom_id res chain seq x y z
N THR A 1 -8.53 -38.70 -32.99
CA THR A 1 -8.78 -40.15 -32.79
C THR A 1 -10.27 -40.39 -32.60
N GLN A 2 -10.83 -41.51 -33.07
CA GLN A 2 -12.25 -41.86 -32.87
C GLN A 2 -12.67 -41.81 -31.38
N ARG A 3 -11.73 -42.08 -30.45
CA ARG A 3 -11.93 -41.91 -29.00
C ARG A 3 -12.28 -40.48 -28.57
N ALA A 4 -11.71 -39.44 -29.19
CA ALA A 4 -12.01 -38.04 -28.86
C ALA A 4 -13.42 -37.62 -29.33
N LEU A 5 -13.90 -38.20 -30.44
CA LEU A 5 -15.24 -37.94 -30.96
C LEU A 5 -16.32 -38.62 -30.11
N LEU A 6 -16.05 -39.86 -29.65
CA LEU A 6 -16.90 -40.57 -28.68
C LEU A 6 -17.00 -39.82 -27.35
N TYR A 7 -15.88 -39.26 -26.85
CA TYR A 7 -15.88 -38.48 -25.62
C TYR A 7 -16.71 -37.19 -25.74
N ARG A 8 -16.60 -36.46 -26.86
CA ARG A 8 -17.41 -35.26 -27.11
C ARG A 8 -18.91 -35.57 -27.24
N ARG A 9 -19.27 -36.69 -27.87
CA ARG A 9 -20.66 -37.15 -27.94
C ARG A 9 -21.20 -37.55 -26.56
N ALA A 10 -20.40 -38.23 -25.75
CA ALA A 10 -20.78 -38.59 -24.38
C ALA A 10 -21.02 -37.35 -23.51
N VAL A 11 -20.16 -36.33 -23.60
CA VAL A 11 -20.34 -35.06 -22.87
C VAL A 11 -21.57 -34.29 -23.35
N ALA A 12 -21.82 -34.23 -24.67
CA ALA A 12 -23.00 -33.58 -25.22
C ALA A 12 -24.31 -34.28 -24.76
N ILE A 13 -24.33 -35.61 -24.74
CA ILE A 13 -25.45 -36.39 -24.23
C ILE A 13 -25.64 -36.13 -22.73
N LEU A 14 -24.56 -36.08 -21.94
CA LEU A 14 -24.63 -35.79 -20.51
C LEU A 14 -25.22 -34.39 -20.26
N CYS A 15 -24.81 -33.38 -21.04
CA CYS A 15 -25.36 -32.03 -20.97
C CYS A 15 -26.85 -31.99 -21.34
N LEU A 16 -27.26 -32.69 -22.40
CA LEU A 16 -28.67 -32.77 -22.80
C LEU A 16 -29.53 -33.49 -21.75
N VAL A 17 -29.03 -34.55 -21.14
CA VAL A 17 -29.70 -35.25 -20.03
C VAL A 17 -29.80 -34.34 -18.80
N THR A 18 -28.77 -33.54 -18.52
CA THR A 18 -28.78 -32.59 -17.40
C THR A 18 -29.80 -31.48 -17.64
N ILE A 19 -29.87 -30.94 -18.85
CA ILE A 19 -30.86 -29.94 -19.24
C ILE A 19 -32.27 -30.54 -19.16
N ALA A 20 -32.49 -31.77 -19.63
CA ALA A 20 -33.77 -32.45 -19.53
C ALA A 20 -34.19 -32.69 -18.07
N LEU A 21 -33.25 -33.05 -17.19
CA LEU A 21 -33.51 -33.22 -15.75
C LEU A 21 -33.85 -31.89 -15.07
N VAL A 22 -33.18 -30.80 -15.44
CA VAL A 22 -33.48 -29.45 -14.94
C VAL A 22 -34.86 -28.99 -15.42
N LEU A 23 -35.23 -29.28 -16.66
CA LEU A 23 -36.57 -28.97 -17.21
C LEU A 23 -37.67 -29.81 -16.57
N ALA A 24 -37.41 -31.11 -16.32
CA ALA A 24 -38.34 -31.98 -15.60
C ALA A 24 -38.53 -31.55 -14.14
N TYR A 25 -37.46 -31.10 -13.48
CA TYR A 25 -37.50 -30.53 -12.14
C TYR A 25 -38.26 -29.19 -12.09
N ALA A 26 -38.06 -28.32 -13.10
CA ALA A 26 -38.81 -27.07 -13.25
C ALA A 26 -40.30 -27.30 -13.53
N SER A 27 -40.65 -28.35 -14.28
CA SER A 27 -42.04 -28.77 -14.53
C SER A 27 -42.74 -29.30 -13.27
N ARG A 28 -42.05 -30.11 -12.46
CA ARG A 28 -42.59 -30.62 -11.18
C ARG A 28 -42.71 -29.57 -10.08
N SER A 29 -41.98 -28.46 -10.17
CA SER A 29 -41.98 -27.38 -9.19
C SER A 29 -42.96 -26.23 -9.50
N GLY A 30 -43.80 -26.38 -10.54
CA GLY A 30 -44.92 -25.46 -10.81
C GLY A 30 -44.54 -24.06 -11.31
N ASN A 31 -43.30 -23.85 -11.77
CA ASN A 31 -42.79 -22.52 -12.14
C ASN A 31 -42.71 -22.27 -13.66
N ILE A 32 -43.68 -22.77 -14.43
CA ILE A 32 -43.72 -22.57 -15.90
C ILE A 32 -44.22 -21.17 -16.32
N GLY A 33 -44.89 -20.43 -15.43
CA GLY A 33 -45.45 -19.10 -15.73
C GLY A 33 -44.46 -17.92 -15.76
N LYS A 34 -43.16 -18.12 -15.49
CA LYS A 34 -42.17 -17.03 -15.40
C LYS A 34 -41.27 -16.85 -16.62
N PHE A 35 -41.50 -17.58 -17.71
CA PHE A 35 -40.62 -17.53 -18.89
C PHE A 35 -41.14 -16.72 -20.08
N LEU A 36 -42.32 -16.09 -19.98
CA LEU A 36 -42.82 -15.18 -21.03
C LEU A 36 -43.36 -13.89 -20.40
N ASN A 37 -42.79 -12.80 -20.90
CA ASN A 37 -43.00 -11.39 -20.59
C ASN A 37 -44.48 -10.95 -20.57
N LEU A 38 -44.94 -10.21 -19.55
CA LEU A 38 -45.30 -8.78 -19.63
C LEU A 38 -46.15 -8.28 -18.42
N SER A 39 -45.80 -7.05 -18.02
CA SER A 39 -46.61 -6.00 -17.38
C SER A 39 -47.25 -6.26 -16.01
N TYR A 40 -46.74 -5.57 -14.98
CA TYR A 40 -47.50 -4.53 -14.29
C TYR A 40 -46.56 -3.44 -13.76
N SER A 41 -47.01 -2.21 -13.96
CA SER A 41 -46.36 -0.92 -13.78
C SER A 41 -46.19 -0.50 -12.32
N TYR A 42 -45.07 0.15 -12.01
CA TYR A 42 -45.05 1.29 -11.09
C TYR A 42 -44.31 2.43 -11.79
N GLU A 43 -45.03 3.52 -12.03
CA GLU A 43 -44.51 4.79 -12.52
C GLU A 43 -43.58 5.41 -11.47
N TYR A 44 -42.37 5.77 -11.91
CA TYR A 44 -41.73 6.99 -11.44
C TYR A 44 -41.37 7.79 -12.69
N ASP A 45 -42.01 8.93 -12.80
CA ASP A 45 -41.81 9.93 -13.84
C ASP A 45 -40.40 10.51 -13.72
N TYR A 46 -39.53 10.18 -14.68
CA TYR A 46 -38.38 10.99 -15.04
C TYR A 46 -38.58 11.47 -16.47
N GLY A 47 -39.32 12.57 -16.59
CA GLY A 47 -39.39 13.35 -17.81
C GLY A 47 -38.00 13.83 -18.23
N GLY A 48 -37.52 13.30 -19.36
CA GLY A 48 -36.27 13.72 -19.98
C GLY A 48 -35.68 12.59 -20.80
N ARG A 49 -36.02 12.51 -22.10
CA ARG A 49 -35.54 11.50 -23.04
C ARG A 49 -34.01 11.37 -23.02
N THR A 50 -33.50 10.43 -22.22
CA THR A 50 -32.15 9.88 -22.34
C THR A 50 -32.22 8.69 -23.28
N SER A 51 -31.22 8.53 -24.15
CA SER A 51 -31.12 7.40 -25.07
C SER A 51 -31.29 6.08 -24.31
N LEU A 52 -32.37 5.36 -24.62
CA LEU A 52 -32.90 4.20 -23.91
C LEU A 52 -31.91 3.03 -23.69
N SER A 53 -30.75 2.99 -24.35
CA SER A 53 -29.85 1.83 -24.32
C SER A 53 -29.01 1.70 -23.04
N GLU A 54 -28.31 2.75 -22.59
CA GLU A 54 -27.34 2.64 -21.50
C GLU A 54 -27.98 2.45 -20.11
N LEU A 55 -29.05 3.19 -19.81
CA LEU A 55 -29.82 3.00 -18.57
C LEU A 55 -30.48 1.61 -18.56
N SER A 56 -30.93 1.12 -19.72
CA SER A 56 -31.49 -0.23 -19.81
C SER A 56 -30.43 -1.32 -19.59
N GLU A 57 -29.21 -1.16 -20.11
CA GLU A 57 -28.11 -2.09 -19.89
C GLU A 57 -27.70 -2.11 -18.42
N ALA A 58 -27.59 -0.93 -17.80
CA ALA A 58 -27.22 -0.80 -16.40
C ALA A 58 -28.28 -1.39 -15.47
N ARG A 59 -29.56 -1.15 -15.77
CA ARG A 59 -30.70 -1.76 -15.06
C ARG A 59 -30.75 -3.27 -15.26
N ASN A 60 -30.53 -3.76 -16.48
CA ASN A 60 -30.48 -5.19 -16.75
C ASN A 60 -29.33 -5.86 -16.00
N PHE A 61 -28.17 -5.19 -15.87
CA PHE A 61 -27.07 -5.67 -15.04
C PHE A 61 -27.49 -5.81 -13.57
N THR A 62 -28.07 -4.77 -12.96
CA THR A 62 -28.47 -4.85 -11.53
C THR A 62 -29.51 -5.95 -11.31
N LEU A 63 -30.46 -6.11 -12.23
CA LEU A 63 -31.46 -7.18 -12.19
C LEU A 63 -30.86 -8.58 -12.39
N THR A 64 -29.87 -8.74 -13.26
CA THR A 64 -29.26 -10.06 -13.58
C THR A 64 -28.28 -10.49 -12.51
N ASN A 65 -27.50 -9.56 -11.97
CA ASN A 65 -26.44 -9.83 -11.00
C ASN A 65 -26.88 -9.61 -9.54
N TRP A 66 -28.19 -9.42 -9.31
CA TRP A 66 -28.75 -9.06 -8.01
C TRP A 66 -28.34 -10.01 -6.88
N GLU A 67 -28.31 -11.34 -7.11
CA GLU A 67 -27.90 -12.31 -6.08
C GLU A 67 -26.42 -12.17 -5.72
N THR A 68 -25.56 -11.90 -6.71
CA THR A 68 -24.13 -11.68 -6.46
C THR A 68 -23.92 -10.39 -5.67
N ILE A 69 -24.57 -9.30 -6.06
CA ILE A 69 -24.51 -8.01 -5.36
C ILE A 69 -25.01 -8.18 -3.92
N ARG A 70 -26.15 -8.86 -3.73
CA ARG A 70 -26.72 -9.20 -2.42
C ARG A 70 -25.75 -10.03 -1.59
N SER A 71 -25.18 -11.09 -2.17
CA SER A 71 -24.24 -11.97 -1.47
C SER A 71 -23.02 -11.19 -0.97
N VAL A 72 -22.47 -10.30 -1.79
CA VAL A 72 -21.37 -9.42 -1.37
C VAL A 72 -21.87 -8.50 -0.25
N ALA A 73 -22.98 -7.79 -0.42
CA ALA A 73 -23.50 -6.88 0.59
C ALA A 73 -23.75 -7.57 1.95
N VAL A 74 -24.36 -8.75 1.95
CA VAL A 74 -24.67 -9.54 3.16
C VAL A 74 -23.39 -10.02 3.87
N GLN A 75 -22.32 -10.33 3.13
CA GLN A 75 -21.03 -10.69 3.73
C GLN A 75 -20.42 -9.54 4.55
N PHE A 76 -20.72 -8.29 4.18
CA PHE A 76 -20.22 -7.09 4.85
C PHE A 76 -21.23 -6.45 5.79
N ALA A 77 -22.45 -6.96 5.87
CA ALA A 77 -23.36 -6.61 6.97
C ALA A 77 -22.80 -7.20 8.27
N GLY A 78 -22.89 -6.47 9.38
CA GLY A 78 -22.38 -6.86 10.70
C GLY A 78 -22.93 -8.19 11.25
N ALA A 79 -22.84 -8.41 12.57
CA ALA A 79 -23.01 -9.72 13.24
C ALA A 79 -24.36 -10.45 13.05
N ASN A 80 -25.31 -9.95 12.24
CA ASN A 80 -26.59 -10.60 11.95
C ASN A 80 -26.86 -10.73 10.44
N THR A 81 -26.15 -11.65 9.80
CA THR A 81 -26.30 -11.97 8.35
C THR A 81 -27.71 -12.45 7.99
N ARG A 82 -28.44 -13.08 8.91
CA ARG A 82 -29.82 -13.56 8.69
C ARG A 82 -30.81 -12.39 8.57
N LEU A 83 -30.70 -11.40 9.46
CA LEU A 83 -31.49 -10.17 9.36
C LEU A 83 -31.08 -9.37 8.12
N ALA A 84 -29.78 -9.30 7.81
CA ALA A 84 -29.29 -8.63 6.61
C ALA A 84 -29.89 -9.22 5.31
N GLN A 85 -30.04 -10.55 5.24
CA GLN A 85 -30.70 -11.19 4.10
C GLN A 85 -32.17 -10.78 3.92
N GLN A 86 -32.87 -10.45 5.00
CA GLN A 86 -34.26 -9.98 4.98
C GLN A 86 -34.38 -8.49 4.62
N LEU A 87 -33.37 -7.69 4.94
CA LEU A 87 -33.36 -6.25 4.69
C LEU A 87 -32.94 -5.89 3.25
N PHE A 88 -32.03 -6.67 2.63
CA PHE A 88 -31.59 -6.44 1.24
C PHE A 88 -32.63 -6.92 0.23
N THR A 89 -33.53 -6.02 -0.18
CA THR A 89 -34.73 -6.35 -0.98
C THR A 89 -34.83 -5.57 -2.29
N ALA A 90 -34.24 -4.37 -2.38
CA ALA A 90 -34.25 -3.58 -3.60
C ALA A 90 -33.27 -4.13 -4.63
N LYS A 91 -33.74 -4.23 -5.88
CA LYS A 91 -32.96 -4.69 -7.04
C LYS A 91 -32.52 -3.55 -7.96
N GLU A 92 -33.00 -2.34 -7.67
CA GLU A 92 -32.73 -1.13 -8.44
C GLU A 92 -32.34 0.00 -7.49
N PRO A 93 -31.36 0.83 -7.87
CA PRO A 93 -30.88 1.87 -6.99
C PRO A 93 -31.80 3.08 -6.95
N VAL A 94 -31.96 3.67 -5.76
CA VAL A 94 -32.78 4.87 -5.55
C VAL A 94 -31.88 6.10 -5.55
N LEU A 95 -31.94 6.88 -6.64
CA LEU A 95 -31.22 8.15 -6.74
C LEU A 95 -32.13 9.29 -6.26
N THR A 96 -31.79 9.93 -5.15
CA THR A 96 -32.63 11.00 -4.59
C THR A 96 -32.35 12.34 -5.27
N LEU A 97 -33.07 12.61 -6.37
CA LEU A 97 -32.94 13.84 -7.18
C LEU A 97 -33.87 14.99 -6.76
N SER A 98 -34.89 14.73 -5.95
CA SER A 98 -35.97 15.68 -5.62
C SER A 98 -35.54 16.89 -4.78
N GLN A 99 -34.26 17.02 -4.45
CA GLN A 99 -33.70 18.10 -3.62
C GLN A 99 -32.44 18.72 -4.25
N LEU A 100 -32.25 18.56 -5.56
CA LEU A 100 -31.08 19.05 -6.28
C LEU A 100 -31.39 20.39 -6.96
N GLU A 101 -30.73 21.46 -6.49
CA GLU A 101 -30.69 22.75 -7.17
C GLU A 101 -29.32 22.90 -7.84
N LEU A 102 -29.30 23.24 -9.14
CA LEU A 102 -28.07 23.43 -9.90
C LEU A 102 -28.04 24.87 -10.40
N GLN A 103 -26.93 25.57 -10.19
CA GLN A 103 -26.77 26.93 -10.68
C GLN A 103 -25.33 27.24 -11.05
N THR A 104 -25.14 28.26 -11.90
CA THR A 104 -23.83 28.88 -12.11
C THR A 104 -23.47 29.77 -10.92
N PRO A 105 -22.19 30.17 -10.77
CA PRO A 105 -21.80 31.14 -9.74
C PRO A 105 -22.55 32.48 -9.80
N GLY A 106 -22.89 32.96 -10.99
CA GLY A 106 -23.72 34.14 -11.22
C GLY A 106 -25.21 33.98 -10.83
N GLY A 107 -25.61 32.81 -10.34
CA GLY A 107 -26.97 32.53 -9.87
C GLY A 107 -27.94 32.08 -10.96
N HIS A 108 -27.46 31.80 -12.17
CA HIS A 108 -28.32 31.27 -13.23
C HIS A 108 -28.68 29.81 -12.94
N GLN A 109 -29.97 29.52 -12.84
CA GLN A 109 -30.46 28.15 -12.62
C GLN A 109 -30.18 27.27 -13.84
N LEU A 110 -29.63 26.09 -13.59
CA LEU A 110 -29.29 25.10 -14.60
C LEU A 110 -30.30 23.95 -14.55
N ASN A 111 -30.95 23.68 -15.68
CA ASN A 111 -31.81 22.51 -15.78
C ASN A 111 -30.96 21.23 -15.82
N TYR A 112 -31.33 20.25 -14.97
CA TYR A 112 -30.63 18.97 -14.84
C TYR A 112 -30.48 18.23 -16.19
N GLU A 113 -31.57 18.05 -16.94
CA GLU A 113 -31.55 17.28 -18.19
C GLU A 113 -30.76 17.98 -19.29
N GLN A 114 -30.88 19.31 -19.37
CA GLN A 114 -30.10 20.11 -20.32
C GLN A 114 -28.60 20.03 -20.00
N LEU A 115 -28.23 20.18 -18.73
CA LEU A 115 -26.83 20.07 -18.29
C LEU A 115 -26.28 18.66 -18.53
N ARG A 116 -27.06 17.63 -18.18
CA ARG A 116 -26.72 16.22 -18.42
C ARG A 116 -26.48 15.96 -19.91
N THR A 117 -27.37 16.43 -20.76
CA THR A 117 -27.27 16.29 -22.23
C THR A 117 -26.07 17.05 -22.79
N SER A 118 -25.82 18.26 -22.29
CA SER A 118 -24.65 19.07 -22.67
C SER A 118 -23.33 18.38 -22.33
N ILE A 119 -23.21 17.83 -21.12
CA ILE A 119 -22.03 17.04 -20.70
C ILE A 119 -21.87 15.80 -21.58
N ALA A 120 -22.97 15.09 -21.86
CA ALA A 120 -22.95 13.92 -22.72
C ALA A 120 -22.42 14.23 -24.12
N ASN A 121 -22.96 15.28 -24.75
CA ASN A 121 -22.57 15.71 -26.10
C ASN A 121 -21.12 16.21 -26.16
N ALA A 122 -20.63 16.81 -25.08
CA ALA A 122 -19.24 17.25 -24.96
C ALA A 122 -18.26 16.11 -24.61
N THR A 123 -18.75 14.91 -24.31
CA THR A 123 -17.93 13.77 -23.93
C THR A 123 -17.66 12.90 -25.15
N GLU A 124 -16.38 12.65 -25.43
CA GLU A 124 -15.98 11.71 -26.48
C GLU A 124 -16.63 10.33 -26.28
N PRO A 125 -17.14 9.71 -27.36
CA PRO A 125 -17.78 8.40 -27.29
C PRO A 125 -16.90 7.35 -26.59
N GLY A 126 -17.50 6.63 -25.64
CA GLY A 126 -16.81 5.57 -24.89
C GLY A 126 -15.90 6.04 -23.77
N LEU A 127 -15.77 7.35 -23.51
CA LEU A 127 -15.01 7.89 -22.38
C LEU A 127 -15.92 8.40 -21.25
N ALA A 128 -15.40 8.36 -20.02
CA ALA A 128 -15.96 9.12 -18.91
C ALA A 128 -15.79 10.63 -19.16
N PRO A 129 -16.73 11.48 -18.73
CA PRO A 129 -16.63 12.94 -18.92
C PRO A 129 -15.42 13.52 -18.17
N ASN A 130 -14.80 14.56 -18.72
CA ASN A 130 -13.73 15.30 -18.06
C ASN A 130 -14.33 16.33 -17.07
N ILE A 131 -14.99 15.84 -16.03
CA ILE A 131 -15.61 16.68 -15.00
C ILE A 131 -15.14 16.21 -13.62
N ILE A 132 -15.11 17.14 -12.65
CA ILE A 132 -14.71 16.85 -11.27
C ILE A 132 -15.87 17.17 -10.33
N HIS A 133 -16.10 16.30 -9.35
CA HIS A 133 -17.07 16.49 -8.28
C HIS A 133 -16.37 16.61 -6.93
N TYR A 134 -16.59 17.74 -6.24
CA TYR A 134 -16.20 17.95 -4.85
C TYR A 134 -17.43 17.99 -3.96
N VAL A 135 -17.47 17.15 -2.93
CA VAL A 135 -18.48 17.25 -1.88
C VAL A 135 -17.93 18.10 -0.75
N LEU A 136 -18.43 19.33 -0.64
CA LEU A 136 -17.92 20.30 0.32
C LEU A 136 -18.49 20.04 1.72
N THR A 137 -17.77 20.51 2.74
CA THR A 137 -18.18 20.28 4.13
C THR A 137 -19.47 21.05 4.43
N PHE A 138 -20.59 20.35 4.54
CA PHE A 138 -21.91 20.94 4.78
C PHE A 138 -22.06 21.65 6.14
N ARG A 139 -21.08 21.52 7.04
CA ARG A 139 -21.10 22.09 8.39
C ARG A 139 -20.64 23.54 8.48
N ARG A 140 -20.07 24.11 7.41
CA ARG A 140 -19.53 25.48 7.40
C ARG A 140 -19.59 26.09 6.00
N ALA A 141 -19.65 27.42 5.94
CA ALA A 141 -19.68 28.17 4.68
C ALA A 141 -18.27 28.48 4.16
N GLU A 142 -17.28 28.58 5.06
CA GLU A 142 -15.93 29.00 4.68
C GLU A 142 -15.05 27.84 4.24
N LEU A 143 -14.25 28.03 3.19
CA LEU A 143 -13.21 27.08 2.80
C LEU A 143 -12.04 27.08 3.81
N GLN A 144 -11.28 25.99 3.87
CA GLN A 144 -9.95 25.96 4.46
C GLN A 144 -8.88 26.04 3.38
N PHE A 145 -7.66 26.32 3.81
CA PHE A 145 -6.49 26.42 2.94
C PHE A 145 -6.28 25.19 2.05
N HIS A 146 -6.41 23.96 2.58
CA HIS A 146 -6.25 22.74 1.77
C HIS A 146 -7.35 22.56 0.72
N GLU A 147 -8.58 22.98 1.02
CA GLU A 147 -9.70 22.92 0.08
C GLU A 147 -9.51 23.94 -1.04
N LEU A 148 -9.05 25.15 -0.69
CA LEU A 148 -8.61 26.13 -1.68
C LEU A 148 -7.51 25.56 -2.59
N LEU A 149 -6.47 24.95 -2.00
CA LEU A 149 -5.39 24.33 -2.78
C LEU A 149 -5.90 23.23 -3.71
N SER A 150 -6.80 22.37 -3.25
CA SER A 150 -7.41 21.31 -4.06
C SER A 150 -8.22 21.88 -5.23
N LEU A 151 -9.05 22.88 -4.96
CA LEU A 151 -9.84 23.55 -5.99
C LEU A 151 -8.95 24.26 -7.01
N LEU A 152 -7.94 25.02 -6.57
CA LEU A 152 -6.98 25.66 -7.48
C LEU A 152 -6.19 24.64 -8.29
N ALA A 153 -5.82 23.49 -7.72
CA ALA A 153 -5.20 22.40 -8.48
C ALA A 153 -6.13 21.88 -9.58
N ALA A 154 -7.44 21.76 -9.30
CA ALA A 154 -8.42 21.39 -10.32
C ALA A 154 -8.43 22.39 -11.48
N PHE A 155 -8.47 23.71 -11.22
CA PHE A 155 -8.49 24.72 -12.28
C PHE A 155 -7.16 24.86 -13.01
N HIS A 156 -6.04 24.96 -12.29
CA HIS A 156 -4.73 25.27 -12.86
C HIS A 156 -4.09 24.05 -13.53
N LEU A 157 -4.30 22.85 -12.98
CA LEU A 157 -3.56 21.65 -13.37
C LEU A 157 -4.46 20.61 -14.04
N ALA A 158 -5.58 20.24 -13.42
CA ALA A 158 -6.46 19.19 -13.94
C ALA A 158 -7.32 19.65 -15.13
N LYS A 159 -7.65 20.95 -15.18
CA LYS A 159 -8.38 21.64 -16.26
C LYS A 159 -9.62 20.86 -16.72
N PRO A 160 -10.56 20.54 -15.83
CA PRO A 160 -11.78 19.84 -16.22
C PRO A 160 -12.70 20.76 -17.04
N ALA A 161 -13.58 20.15 -17.83
CA ALA A 161 -14.64 20.88 -18.53
C ALA A 161 -15.67 21.47 -17.56
N ARG A 162 -15.92 20.81 -16.43
CA ARG A 162 -16.78 21.29 -15.33
C ARG A 162 -16.24 20.88 -13.97
N VAL A 163 -16.49 21.72 -12.96
CA VAL A 163 -16.27 21.43 -11.54
C VAL A 163 -17.59 21.58 -10.81
N PHE A 164 -18.12 20.48 -10.27
CA PHE A 164 -19.30 20.48 -9.42
C PHE A 164 -18.88 20.66 -7.96
N LEU A 165 -19.44 21.67 -7.32
CA LEU A 165 -19.31 21.92 -5.90
C LEU A 165 -20.63 21.56 -5.23
N TRP A 166 -20.68 20.40 -4.57
CA TRP A 166 -21.87 19.96 -3.85
C TRP A 166 -21.88 20.58 -2.45
N HIS A 167 -22.91 21.38 -2.14
CA HIS A 167 -22.98 22.18 -0.91
C HIS A 167 -24.41 22.28 -0.35
N GLN A 168 -24.57 22.62 0.92
CA GLN A 168 -25.89 22.74 1.59
C GLN A 168 -26.28 24.21 1.73
N GLN A 169 -25.28 25.06 1.94
CA GLN A 169 -25.39 26.49 2.17
C GLN A 169 -24.38 27.24 1.29
N PRO A 170 -24.63 28.52 0.96
CA PRO A 170 -23.68 29.33 0.18
C PRO A 170 -22.27 29.35 0.78
N LEU A 171 -21.26 29.36 -0.09
CA LEU A 171 -19.85 29.43 0.30
C LEU A 171 -19.42 30.89 0.49
N SER A 172 -18.53 31.13 1.44
CA SER A 172 -18.07 32.48 1.78
C SER A 172 -16.64 32.47 2.36
N GLY A 173 -16.16 33.62 2.82
CA GLY A 173 -14.87 33.77 3.51
C GLY A 173 -13.68 34.05 2.58
N GLY A 174 -12.54 34.40 3.19
CA GLY A 174 -11.37 34.90 2.46
C GLY A 174 -10.81 33.92 1.41
N TYR A 175 -10.75 32.62 1.73
CA TYR A 175 -10.28 31.62 0.77
C TYR A 175 -11.24 31.40 -0.40
N TRP A 176 -12.56 31.58 -0.19
CA TRP A 176 -13.54 31.57 -1.29
C TRP A 176 -13.33 32.75 -2.23
N SER A 177 -13.19 33.96 -1.70
CA SER A 177 -12.89 35.16 -2.50
C SER A 177 -11.56 35.01 -3.26
N HIS A 178 -10.55 34.40 -2.64
CA HIS A 178 -9.28 34.10 -3.31
C HIS A 178 -9.42 33.11 -4.46
N LEU A 179 -10.25 32.07 -4.30
CA LEU A 179 -10.52 31.12 -5.38
C LEU A 179 -11.12 31.84 -6.59
N ILE A 180 -12.17 32.65 -6.37
CA ILE A 180 -12.83 33.42 -7.43
C ILE A 180 -11.82 34.35 -8.13
N ALA A 181 -11.03 35.09 -7.36
CA ALA A 181 -10.05 36.01 -7.92
C ALA A 181 -8.95 35.32 -8.76
N ASN A 182 -8.64 34.06 -8.48
CA ASN A 182 -7.62 33.29 -9.22
C ASN A 182 -8.18 32.53 -10.43
N VAL A 183 -9.50 32.36 -10.52
CA VAL A 183 -10.17 31.76 -11.67
C VAL A 183 -10.91 32.85 -12.42
N THR A 184 -10.30 33.38 -13.49
CA THR A 184 -10.83 34.54 -14.25
C THR A 184 -12.31 34.37 -14.65
N GLU A 185 -13.06 35.46 -14.65
CA GLU A 185 -14.54 35.50 -14.77
C GLU A 185 -15.18 34.83 -16.03
N PRO A 186 -14.51 34.62 -17.19
CA PRO A 186 -15.11 33.74 -18.21
C PRO A 186 -14.98 32.25 -17.88
N VAL A 187 -13.92 31.86 -17.15
CA VAL A 187 -13.62 30.46 -16.80
C VAL A 187 -14.43 30.03 -15.61
N TRP A 188 -14.55 30.89 -14.59
CA TRP A 188 -15.30 30.60 -13.36
C TRP A 188 -16.77 30.29 -13.67
N GLU A 189 -17.45 31.21 -14.35
CA GLU A 189 -18.87 31.10 -14.66
C GLU A 189 -19.18 29.90 -15.59
N ARG A 190 -18.28 29.61 -16.54
CA ARG A 190 -18.46 28.50 -17.50
C ARG A 190 -18.16 27.12 -16.91
N THR A 191 -17.23 27.05 -15.96
CA THR A 191 -16.68 25.78 -15.47
C THR A 191 -17.38 25.30 -14.20
N VAL A 192 -17.77 26.21 -13.31
CA VAL A 192 -18.31 25.84 -12.00
C VAL A 192 -19.81 25.58 -12.07
N VAL A 193 -20.22 24.49 -11.42
CA VAL A 193 -21.63 24.18 -11.13
C VAL A 193 -21.78 24.11 -9.62
N LEU A 194 -22.56 25.04 -9.05
CA LEU A 194 -22.96 24.99 -7.65
C LEU A 194 -24.17 24.05 -7.54
N ALA A 195 -23.95 22.89 -6.93
CA ALA A 195 -24.97 21.86 -6.75
C ALA A 195 -25.44 21.87 -5.31
N ARG A 196 -26.51 22.62 -5.03
CA ARG A 196 -27.06 22.71 -3.69
C ARG A 196 -27.93 21.47 -3.40
N ARG A 197 -27.65 20.82 -2.28
CA ARG A 197 -28.36 19.61 -1.84
C ARG A 197 -28.31 19.46 -0.32
N GLN A 198 -29.42 19.00 0.27
CA GLN A 198 -29.44 18.61 1.67
C GLN A 198 -28.71 17.28 1.89
N PRO A 199 -27.87 17.13 2.92
CA PRO A 199 -27.23 15.86 3.23
C PRO A 199 -28.29 14.79 3.54
N PRO A 200 -28.25 13.60 2.89
CA PRO A 200 -29.27 12.58 3.08
C PRO A 200 -29.28 12.07 4.52
N ALA A 201 -30.46 12.06 5.14
CA ALA A 201 -30.65 11.53 6.50
C ALA A 201 -30.83 10.00 6.51
N SER A 202 -31.22 9.41 5.38
CA SER A 202 -31.39 7.97 5.19
C SER A 202 -31.23 7.59 3.72
N VAL A 203 -31.00 6.30 3.46
CA VAL A 203 -31.02 5.69 2.12
C VAL A 203 -31.53 4.25 2.25
N TYR A 204 -32.45 3.80 1.41
CA TYR A 204 -33.11 2.49 1.55
C TYR A 204 -33.67 2.19 2.94
N ASN A 205 -34.25 3.20 3.60
CA ASN A 205 -34.70 3.15 5.00
C ASN A 205 -33.59 2.93 6.04
N MET A 206 -32.32 2.91 5.64
CA MET A 206 -31.18 2.89 6.55
C MET A 206 -30.80 4.31 6.96
N PRO A 207 -30.76 4.63 8.27
CA PRO A 207 -30.36 5.96 8.74
C PRO A 207 -28.87 6.22 8.48
N ILE A 208 -28.52 7.46 8.14
CA ILE A 208 -27.14 7.91 7.95
C ILE A 208 -26.82 9.03 8.94
N ASN A 209 -26.08 8.70 10.00
CA ASN A 209 -25.62 9.66 11.00
C ASN A 209 -24.19 10.14 10.69
N SER A 210 -23.35 9.27 10.14
CA SER A 210 -21.98 9.61 9.75
C SER A 210 -21.98 10.56 8.56
N TRP A 211 -21.31 11.71 8.72
CA TRP A 211 -21.13 12.65 7.61
C TRP A 211 -20.37 12.02 6.44
N ARG A 212 -19.48 11.04 6.72
CA ARG A 212 -18.68 10.35 5.71
C ARG A 212 -19.56 9.59 4.73
N HIS A 213 -20.51 8.82 5.26
CA HIS A 213 -21.45 8.08 4.44
C HIS A 213 -22.38 9.01 3.65
N ARG A 214 -22.76 10.18 4.22
CA ARG A 214 -23.51 11.19 3.46
C ARG A 214 -22.69 11.73 2.29
N SER A 215 -21.40 12.01 2.51
CA SER A 215 -20.49 12.49 1.47
C SER A 215 -20.24 11.45 0.39
N ASP A 216 -20.01 10.19 0.79
CA ASP A 216 -19.82 9.08 -0.14
C ASP A 216 -21.06 8.82 -0.99
N LEU A 217 -22.26 8.86 -0.38
CA LEU A 217 -23.51 8.70 -1.10
C LEU A 217 -23.74 9.83 -2.10
N ILE A 218 -23.52 11.10 -1.71
CA ILE A 218 -23.61 12.24 -2.63
C ILE A 218 -22.59 12.10 -3.77
N GLY A 219 -21.35 11.70 -3.47
CA GLY A 219 -20.32 11.47 -4.48
C GLY A 219 -20.68 10.35 -5.45
N LEU A 220 -21.22 9.24 -4.95
CA LEU A 220 -21.64 8.10 -5.77
C LEU A 220 -22.74 8.52 -6.72
N GLU A 221 -23.77 9.19 -6.20
CA GLU A 221 -24.89 9.67 -6.98
C GLU A 221 -24.47 10.75 -7.98
N ALA A 222 -23.56 11.66 -7.59
CA ALA A 222 -23.01 12.66 -8.50
C ALA A 222 -22.38 12.01 -9.75
N VAL A 223 -21.52 11.01 -9.55
CA VAL A 223 -20.85 10.30 -10.65
C VAL A 223 -21.82 9.39 -11.40
N LEU A 224 -22.82 8.81 -10.74
CA LEU A 224 -23.87 8.06 -11.43
C LEU A 224 -24.67 8.95 -12.39
N LEU A 225 -25.00 10.16 -11.96
CA LEU A 225 -25.81 11.13 -12.72
C LEU A 225 -25.02 11.77 -13.86
N PHE A 226 -23.77 12.16 -13.62
CA PHE A 226 -22.99 12.97 -14.56
C PHE A 226 -21.72 12.29 -15.10
N GLY A 227 -21.26 11.19 -14.50
CA GLY A 227 -19.94 10.59 -14.76
C GLY A 227 -18.80 11.41 -14.16
N GLY A 228 -17.56 11.11 -14.53
CA GLY A 228 -16.39 11.92 -14.16
C GLY A 228 -15.70 11.50 -12.88
N LEU A 229 -14.82 12.38 -12.38
CA LEU A 229 -13.92 12.13 -11.26
C LEU A 229 -14.50 12.72 -9.97
N ARG A 230 -14.77 11.88 -8.98
CA ARG A 230 -15.09 12.31 -7.62
C ARG A 230 -13.80 12.48 -6.82
N LEU A 231 -13.68 13.58 -6.06
CA LEU A 231 -12.55 13.89 -5.19
C LEU A 231 -13.00 14.37 -3.81
N ASP A 232 -12.33 13.91 -2.75
CA ASP A 232 -12.36 14.57 -1.45
C ASP A 232 -11.64 15.93 -1.55
N THR A 233 -12.02 16.88 -0.69
CA THR A 233 -11.48 18.25 -0.71
C THR A 233 -10.02 18.36 -0.26
N ASP A 234 -9.41 17.27 0.20
CA ASP A 234 -7.99 17.15 0.52
C ASP A 234 -7.21 16.30 -0.50
N VAL A 235 -7.79 16.03 -1.68
CA VAL A 235 -7.12 15.38 -2.81
C VAL A 235 -6.80 16.42 -3.90
N LEU A 236 -5.53 16.55 -4.26
CA LEU A 236 -5.03 17.51 -5.24
C LEU A 236 -4.91 16.85 -6.63
N PRO A 237 -5.71 17.26 -7.63
CA PRO A 237 -5.54 16.76 -8.99
C PRO A 237 -4.41 17.53 -9.70
N MET A 238 -3.28 16.86 -9.91
CA MET A 238 -2.03 17.46 -10.40
C MET A 238 -1.91 17.49 -11.92
N ARG A 239 -2.78 16.75 -12.63
CA ARG A 239 -2.90 16.77 -14.11
C ARG A 239 -4.23 16.14 -14.54
N PRO A 240 -4.67 16.34 -15.81
CA PRO A 240 -5.90 15.74 -16.31
C PRO A 240 -5.86 14.20 -16.28
N ALA A 241 -7.01 13.57 -16.07
CA ALA A 241 -7.14 12.13 -16.18
C ALA A 241 -6.85 11.68 -17.63
N SER A 242 -5.96 10.71 -17.80
CA SER A 242 -5.59 10.23 -19.14
C SER A 242 -6.77 9.57 -19.85
N GLN A 243 -6.75 9.57 -21.18
CA GLN A 243 -7.75 8.87 -21.99
C GLN A 243 -7.85 7.38 -21.61
N ALA A 244 -6.73 6.75 -21.28
CA ALA A 244 -6.70 5.36 -20.81
C ALA A 244 -7.48 5.16 -19.51
N LEU A 245 -7.43 6.10 -18.57
CA LEU A 245 -8.25 6.05 -17.36
C LEU A 245 -9.73 6.32 -17.68
N ARG A 246 -10.01 7.35 -18.48
CA ARG A 246 -11.39 7.71 -18.87
C ARG A 246 -12.08 6.64 -19.72
N SER A 247 -11.33 5.78 -20.42
CA SER A 247 -11.90 4.70 -21.24
C SER A 247 -12.48 3.54 -20.42
N ALA A 248 -12.02 3.36 -19.18
CA ALA A 248 -12.56 2.35 -18.28
C ALA A 248 -13.96 2.75 -17.80
N GLU A 249 -14.84 1.78 -17.56
CA GLU A 249 -16.16 2.04 -17.01
C GLU A 249 -16.07 2.65 -15.62
N THR A 250 -15.22 2.09 -14.76
CA THR A 250 -14.87 2.64 -13.46
C THR A 250 -13.38 2.43 -13.18
N VAL A 251 -12.76 3.43 -12.58
CA VAL A 251 -11.39 3.44 -12.09
C VAL A 251 -11.42 3.73 -10.60
N LEU A 252 -10.81 2.83 -9.85
CA LEU A 252 -10.73 2.87 -8.40
C LEU A 252 -9.27 2.87 -7.98
N GLY A 253 -8.96 3.54 -6.88
CA GLY A 253 -7.62 3.51 -6.29
C GLY A 253 -7.57 2.71 -5.00
N LEU A 254 -6.49 1.97 -4.78
CA LEU A 254 -6.26 1.30 -3.51
C LEU A 254 -5.83 2.31 -2.43
N GLN A 255 -6.60 2.40 -1.36
CA GLN A 255 -6.21 3.08 -0.12
C GLN A 255 -5.28 2.20 0.73
N HIS A 256 -5.50 0.89 0.71
CA HIS A 256 -4.61 -0.14 1.24
C HIS A 256 -4.87 -1.48 0.54
N ASP A 257 -4.16 -2.53 0.91
CA ASP A 257 -4.05 -3.79 0.16
C ASP A 257 -5.36 -4.58 -0.04
N ARG A 258 -6.43 -4.22 0.68
CA ARG A 258 -7.78 -4.81 0.57
C ARG A 258 -8.88 -3.75 0.69
N GLY A 259 -8.53 -2.51 0.34
CA GLY A 259 -9.39 -1.36 0.58
C GLY A 259 -9.30 -0.37 -0.56
N ILE A 260 -10.44 -0.10 -1.18
CA ILE A 260 -10.55 0.95 -2.19
C ILE A 260 -10.82 2.26 -1.47
N GLY A 261 -10.07 3.31 -1.75
CA GLY A 261 -10.37 4.60 -1.13
C GLY A 261 -11.59 5.24 -1.78
N SER A 262 -12.58 5.61 -0.97
CA SER A 262 -13.69 6.43 -1.48
C SER A 262 -13.25 7.86 -1.81
N SER A 263 -12.06 8.28 -1.33
CA SER A 263 -11.57 9.66 -1.50
C SER A 263 -11.37 10.08 -2.96
N ALA A 264 -11.13 9.13 -3.88
CA ALA A 264 -11.07 9.40 -5.31
C ALA A 264 -11.50 8.19 -6.16
N TYR A 265 -12.40 8.42 -7.11
CA TYR A 265 -12.76 7.44 -8.16
C TYR A 265 -13.29 8.14 -9.40
N LEU A 266 -13.09 7.51 -10.56
CA LEU A 266 -13.51 8.02 -11.87
C LEU A 266 -14.43 6.99 -12.51
N ALA A 267 -15.58 7.40 -13.02
CA ALA A 267 -16.45 6.47 -13.74
C ALA A 267 -17.19 7.14 -14.89
N LYS A 268 -17.67 6.32 -15.81
CA LYS A 268 -18.69 6.71 -16.78
C LYS A 268 -20.02 6.95 -16.06
N ARG A 269 -20.88 7.76 -16.66
CA ARG A 269 -22.28 7.90 -16.23
C ARG A 269 -22.95 6.52 -16.18
N ASN A 270 -23.90 6.34 -15.28
CA ASN A 270 -24.63 5.07 -15.10
C ASN A 270 -23.72 3.83 -14.92
N SER A 271 -22.51 3.99 -14.37
CA SER A 271 -21.59 2.87 -14.14
C SER A 271 -22.28 1.72 -13.40
N ARG A 272 -22.23 0.52 -13.98
CA ARG A 272 -22.80 -0.70 -13.38
C ARG A 272 -22.13 -1.02 -12.06
N PHE A 273 -20.83 -0.77 -11.97
CA PHE A 273 -20.07 -0.93 -10.74
C PHE A 273 -20.58 0.01 -9.64
N LEU A 274 -20.75 1.30 -9.93
CA LEU A 274 -21.23 2.27 -8.95
C LEU A 274 -22.70 2.03 -8.57
N LEU A 275 -23.54 1.54 -9.49
CA LEU A 275 -24.92 1.14 -9.17
C LEU A 275 -24.94 -0.06 -8.21
N ALA A 276 -24.08 -1.06 -8.44
CA ALA A 276 -23.92 -2.18 -7.51
C ALA A 276 -23.43 -1.71 -6.14
N TRP A 277 -22.48 -0.78 -6.09
CA TRP A 277 -22.00 -0.20 -4.83
C TRP A 277 -23.10 0.60 -4.11
N HIS A 278 -23.86 1.42 -4.84
CA HIS A 278 -24.98 2.17 -4.29
C HIS A 278 -26.05 1.23 -3.68
N LEU A 279 -26.40 0.14 -4.37
CA LEU A 279 -27.33 -0.87 -3.85
C LEU A 279 -26.89 -1.48 -2.50
N CYS A 280 -25.58 -1.59 -2.25
CA CYS A 280 -25.05 -2.11 -1.00
C CYS A 280 -25.33 -1.23 0.23
N TYR A 281 -25.73 0.03 0.04
CA TYR A 281 -26.18 0.89 1.14
C TYR A 281 -27.51 0.45 1.78
N GLN A 282 -28.24 -0.50 1.18
CA GLN A 282 -29.36 -1.19 1.84
C GLN A 282 -28.98 -1.89 3.15
N LEU A 283 -27.70 -2.22 3.31
CA LEU A 283 -27.14 -2.83 4.52
C LEU A 283 -26.10 -1.92 5.15
N LEU A 284 -26.28 -0.60 5.03
CA LEU A 284 -25.40 0.37 5.66
C LEU A 284 -25.33 0.14 7.17
N ASP A 285 -24.15 -0.16 7.67
CA ASP A 285 -23.84 -0.09 9.09
C ASP A 285 -23.08 1.21 9.36
N ASP A 286 -23.81 2.22 9.78
CA ASP A 286 -23.27 3.57 9.98
C ASP A 286 -22.22 3.64 11.12
N SER A 287 -22.15 2.60 11.96
CA SER A 287 -21.11 2.47 13.00
C SER A 287 -19.77 1.98 12.46
N LEU A 288 -19.73 1.47 11.22
CA LEU A 288 -18.55 0.85 10.60
C LEU A 288 -18.12 1.62 9.33
N PRO A 289 -17.47 2.79 9.48
CA PRO A 289 -17.21 3.70 8.37
C PRO A 289 -16.34 3.12 7.25
N ASP A 290 -15.47 2.16 7.55
CA ASP A 290 -14.59 1.58 6.54
C ASP A 290 -15.26 0.43 5.76
N GLN A 291 -16.36 -0.13 6.25
CA GLN A 291 -17.04 -1.23 5.54
C GLN A 291 -17.57 -0.76 4.20
N HIS A 292 -18.46 0.23 4.20
CA HIS A 292 -19.12 0.70 2.97
C HIS A 292 -18.23 1.60 2.12
N SER A 293 -17.31 2.35 2.72
CA SER A 293 -16.43 3.26 2.01
C SER A 293 -15.17 2.59 1.45
N THR A 294 -14.70 1.49 2.07
CA THR A 294 -13.38 0.92 1.76
C THR A 294 -13.38 -0.58 1.41
N LEU A 295 -13.95 -1.42 2.27
CA LEU A 295 -13.85 -2.88 2.13
C LEU A 295 -14.86 -3.46 1.13
N LEU A 296 -16.09 -2.98 1.19
CA LEU A 296 -17.18 -3.39 0.31
C LEU A 296 -16.90 -3.09 -1.17
N PRO A 297 -16.45 -1.89 -1.59
CA PRO A 297 -16.08 -1.65 -2.99
C PRO A 297 -14.94 -2.56 -3.45
N PHE A 298 -13.99 -2.93 -2.58
CA PHE A 298 -12.94 -3.90 -2.92
C PHE A 298 -13.50 -5.30 -3.20
N ALA A 299 -14.45 -5.76 -2.38
CA ALA A 299 -15.12 -7.04 -2.59
C ALA A 299 -16.00 -7.03 -3.84
N LEU A 300 -16.73 -5.94 -4.09
CA LEU A 300 -17.48 -5.77 -5.33
C LEU A 300 -16.56 -5.77 -6.56
N GLN A 301 -15.38 -5.15 -6.48
CA GLN A 301 -14.41 -5.17 -7.58
C GLN A 301 -13.88 -6.57 -7.83
N SER A 302 -13.69 -7.36 -6.77
CA SER A 302 -13.32 -8.77 -6.88
C SER A 302 -14.41 -9.62 -7.54
N ALA A 303 -15.68 -9.30 -7.29
CA ALA A 303 -16.83 -9.97 -7.93
C ALA A 303 -17.05 -9.52 -9.39
N PHE A 304 -16.73 -8.26 -9.70
CA PHE A 304 -16.94 -7.64 -11.01
C PHE A 304 -15.67 -6.97 -11.56
N PRO A 305 -14.57 -7.71 -11.78
CA PRO A 305 -13.27 -7.12 -12.13
C PRO A 305 -13.26 -6.48 -13.53
N HIS A 306 -14.22 -6.83 -14.39
CA HIS A 306 -14.38 -6.26 -15.73
C HIS A 306 -15.07 -4.89 -15.73
N LEU A 307 -15.77 -4.52 -14.64
CA LEU A 307 -16.48 -3.23 -14.54
C LEU A 307 -15.65 -2.15 -13.85
N ALA A 308 -14.70 -2.54 -13.01
CA ALA A 308 -13.85 -1.61 -12.29
C ALA A 308 -12.36 -2.00 -12.39
N LYS A 309 -11.59 -1.10 -13.00
CA LYS A 309 -10.13 -1.16 -13.07
C LYS A 309 -9.54 -0.59 -11.79
N ILE A 310 -8.60 -1.33 -11.20
CA ILE A 310 -7.75 -0.79 -10.13
C ILE A 310 -6.58 -0.01 -10.75
N GLU A 311 -6.46 1.25 -10.35
CA GLU A 311 -5.31 2.08 -10.65
C GLU A 311 -4.26 1.89 -9.55
N ILE A 312 -3.10 1.37 -9.95
CA ILE A 312 -1.98 1.07 -9.06
C ILE A 312 -0.94 2.18 -9.26
N GLY A 313 -1.04 3.27 -8.50
CA GLY A 313 0.06 4.23 -8.40
C GLY A 313 -0.27 5.72 -8.42
N GLY A 314 -1.54 6.12 -8.44
CA GLY A 314 -1.87 7.51 -8.72
C GLY A 314 -3.11 8.09 -8.04
N MET A 315 -4.09 7.28 -7.59
CA MET A 315 -5.31 7.84 -6.97
C MET A 315 -5.23 8.12 -5.46
N HIS A 316 -4.42 7.38 -4.71
CA HIS A 316 -4.33 7.46 -3.24
C HIS A 316 -2.87 7.47 -2.77
N LYS A 317 -2.03 8.23 -3.48
CA LYS A 317 -0.60 8.37 -3.20
C LYS A 317 -0.28 9.79 -2.75
N PRO A 318 0.69 9.98 -1.84
CA PRO A 318 1.27 8.98 -0.93
C PRO A 318 0.21 8.33 -0.04
N GLY A 319 0.51 7.20 0.60
CA GLY A 319 -0.44 6.53 1.50
C GLY A 319 -0.69 7.32 2.80
N TRP A 320 -1.78 7.02 3.51
CA TRP A 320 -2.16 7.71 4.75
C TRP A 320 -1.29 7.37 5.96
N GLN A 321 -0.46 6.34 5.86
CA GLN A 321 0.47 5.92 6.91
C GLN A 321 1.57 6.97 7.12
N ALA A 322 2.22 6.98 8.30
CA ALA A 322 3.21 7.99 8.64
C ALA A 322 4.33 8.16 7.61
N ALA A 323 4.76 7.08 6.95
CA ALA A 323 5.73 7.15 5.85
C ALA A 323 5.21 8.03 4.70
N GLY A 324 3.97 7.82 4.25
CA GLY A 324 3.37 8.63 3.20
C GLY A 324 3.08 10.07 3.67
N LEU A 325 2.61 10.26 4.91
CA LEU A 325 2.47 11.59 5.49
C LEU A 325 3.81 12.33 5.58
N ARG A 326 4.91 11.64 5.86
CA ARG A 326 6.26 12.22 5.90
C ARG A 326 6.77 12.59 4.50
N LEU A 327 6.33 11.93 3.44
CA LEU A 327 6.63 12.37 2.07
C LEU A 327 5.99 13.73 1.77
N ILE A 328 4.81 14.00 2.34
CA ILE A 328 4.05 15.26 2.15
C ILE A 328 4.56 16.33 3.12
N TYR A 329 4.59 16.01 4.41
CA TYR A 329 4.79 16.92 5.54
C TYR A 329 6.11 16.71 6.27
N GLY A 330 7.13 16.15 5.61
CA GLY A 330 8.47 15.99 6.19
C GLY A 330 9.05 17.30 6.74
N PRO A 331 10.16 17.23 7.50
CA PRO A 331 10.72 18.38 8.21
C PRO A 331 10.80 19.63 7.33
N PRO A 332 10.34 20.79 7.83
CA PRO A 332 10.14 21.99 7.01
C PRO A 332 11.43 22.52 6.37
N ASP A 333 12.60 22.13 6.86
CA ASP A 333 13.91 22.57 6.34
C ASP A 333 14.57 21.57 5.39
N SER A 334 14.00 20.37 5.23
CA SER A 334 14.57 19.31 4.39
C SER A 334 13.98 19.32 2.97
N PRO A 335 14.78 19.10 1.92
CA PRO A 335 14.25 18.92 0.57
C PRO A 335 13.34 17.69 0.49
N PRO A 336 12.34 17.67 -0.40
CA PRO A 336 11.40 16.56 -0.50
C PRO A 336 12.13 15.30 -0.98
N ALA A 337 12.00 14.22 -0.20
CA ALA A 337 12.51 12.90 -0.56
C ALA A 337 11.63 12.17 -1.60
N TRP A 338 10.51 12.79 -2.00
CA TRP A 338 9.52 12.25 -2.92
C TRP A 338 9.28 13.22 -4.06
N ASN A 339 9.39 12.72 -5.29
CA ASN A 339 9.02 13.49 -6.48
C ASN A 339 7.50 13.48 -6.66
N TRP A 340 6.84 14.48 -6.08
CA TRP A 340 5.38 14.60 -6.14
C TRP A 340 4.85 14.77 -7.57
N ARG A 341 5.67 15.25 -8.52
CA ARG A 341 5.28 15.50 -9.93
C ARG A 341 4.93 14.24 -10.71
N ASP A 342 5.34 13.06 -10.25
CA ASP A 342 5.04 11.80 -10.94
C ASP A 342 3.57 11.38 -10.77
N ASN A 343 2.88 11.99 -9.79
CA ASN A 343 1.53 11.62 -9.37
C ASN A 343 0.50 12.50 -10.05
N TRP A 344 -0.63 11.91 -10.42
CA TRP A 344 -1.71 12.65 -11.07
C TRP A 344 -2.80 13.10 -10.09
N LEU A 345 -2.98 12.36 -8.98
CA LEU A 345 -3.64 12.86 -7.77
C LEU A 345 -2.65 12.79 -6.59
N ILE A 346 -2.78 13.71 -5.65
CA ILE A 346 -2.06 13.68 -4.37
C ILE A 346 -3.08 13.77 -3.23
N ASN A 347 -3.18 12.74 -2.40
CA ASN A 347 -4.04 12.81 -1.22
C ASN A 347 -3.24 13.38 -0.03
N LEU A 348 -3.75 14.45 0.56
CA LEU A 348 -3.11 15.14 1.68
C LEU A 348 -3.35 14.45 3.03
N TRP A 349 -4.36 13.58 3.15
CA TRP A 349 -4.67 12.81 4.36
C TRP A 349 -4.74 13.68 5.61
N ARG A 350 -5.43 14.82 5.50
CA ARG A 350 -5.43 15.88 6.52
C ARG A 350 -5.77 15.32 7.90
N ARG A 351 -6.83 14.52 7.98
CA ARG A 351 -7.31 13.97 9.25
C ARG A 351 -6.28 13.00 9.86
N GLN A 352 -5.66 12.16 9.05
CA GLN A 352 -4.64 11.21 9.55
C GLN A 352 -3.42 11.97 10.06
N ARG A 353 -3.06 13.09 9.44
CA ARG A 353 -2.04 14.00 9.96
C ARG A 353 -2.44 14.58 11.33
N GLU A 354 -3.66 15.10 11.46
CA GLU A 354 -4.17 15.64 12.73
C GLU A 354 -4.19 14.57 13.84
N LEU A 355 -4.53 13.33 13.51
CA LEU A 355 -4.52 12.20 14.45
C LEU A 355 -3.11 11.76 14.84
N GLN A 356 -2.13 11.83 13.93
CA GLN A 356 -0.73 11.46 14.21
C GLN A 356 0.03 12.54 14.98
N SER A 357 -0.48 13.77 15.03
CA SER A 357 0.12 14.85 15.82
C SER A 357 -0.95 15.74 16.45
N PRO A 358 -1.69 15.24 17.45
CA PRO A 358 -2.74 16.02 18.13
C PRO A 358 -2.13 17.27 18.76
N GLY A 359 -2.54 18.46 18.30
CA GLY A 359 -2.00 19.75 18.73
C GLY A 359 -0.98 20.39 17.78
N ALA A 360 -0.43 19.63 16.82
CA ALA A 360 0.36 20.19 15.72
C ALA A 360 -0.56 20.61 14.57
N THR A 361 -1.46 21.55 14.82
CA THR A 361 -2.14 22.27 13.73
C THR A 361 -1.05 23.12 13.09
N LEU A 362 -0.43 22.63 12.00
CA LEU A 362 0.32 23.54 11.14
C LEU A 362 -0.74 24.47 10.58
N THR A 363 -0.86 25.66 11.17
CA THR A 363 -1.72 26.73 10.65
C THR A 363 -1.07 27.15 9.34
N VAL A 364 -1.44 26.45 8.27
CA VAL A 364 -0.88 26.71 6.95
C VAL A 364 -1.78 27.70 6.23
N ASP A 365 -1.14 28.75 5.77
CA ASP A 365 -1.71 29.88 5.04
C ASP A 365 -0.76 30.31 3.93
N PHE A 366 -1.08 31.39 3.23
CA PHE A 366 -0.27 31.92 2.13
C PHE A 366 1.16 32.32 2.53
N ASN A 367 1.40 32.69 3.79
CA ASN A 367 2.70 33.20 4.23
C ASN A 367 3.62 32.07 4.67
N SER A 368 3.09 31.14 5.47
CA SER A 368 3.83 29.94 5.90
C SER A 368 4.28 29.10 4.71
N VAL A 369 3.45 28.89 3.67
CA VAL A 369 3.86 28.10 2.49
C VAL A 369 5.00 28.71 1.68
N LYS A 370 5.28 30.01 1.77
CA LYS A 370 6.39 30.63 1.03
C LYS A 370 7.75 30.09 1.48
N GLN A 371 7.85 29.63 2.72
CA GLN A 371 9.09 29.24 3.39
C GLN A 371 9.19 27.73 3.67
N LEU A 372 8.09 26.96 3.53
CA LEU A 372 8.10 25.52 3.78
C LEU A 372 8.89 24.75 2.72
N ASN A 373 10.05 24.17 3.07
CA ASN A 373 10.86 23.37 2.13
C ASN A 373 10.31 21.95 1.89
N SER A 374 9.29 21.54 2.65
CA SER A 374 8.62 20.24 2.50
C SER A 374 7.94 20.07 1.12
N ALA A 375 7.61 18.82 0.76
CA ALA A 375 6.88 18.55 -0.48
C ALA A 375 5.54 19.31 -0.53
N PHE A 376 4.81 19.33 0.58
CA PHE A 376 3.59 20.12 0.70
C PHE A 376 3.82 21.61 0.41
N GLY A 377 4.89 22.20 0.96
CA GLY A 377 5.25 23.59 0.68
C GLY A 377 5.54 23.81 -0.81
N GLN A 378 6.29 22.91 -1.45
CA GLN A 378 6.56 22.99 -2.89
C GLN A 378 5.30 22.84 -3.76
N ILE A 379 4.41 21.91 -3.41
CA ILE A 379 3.14 21.67 -4.12
C ILE A 379 2.24 22.90 -3.97
N ALA A 380 2.08 23.41 -2.75
CA ALA A 380 1.26 24.57 -2.48
C ALA A 380 1.76 25.81 -3.24
N ARG A 381 3.08 26.07 -3.24
CA ARG A 381 3.66 27.15 -4.05
C ARG A 381 3.46 26.95 -5.54
N HIS A 382 3.58 25.71 -6.03
CA HIS A 382 3.36 25.43 -7.45
C HIS A 382 1.92 25.73 -7.87
N ILE A 383 0.93 25.35 -7.05
CA ILE A 383 -0.49 25.61 -7.30
C ILE A 383 -0.81 27.12 -7.20
N LEU A 384 -0.27 27.80 -6.19
CA LEU A 384 -0.58 29.19 -5.87
C LEU A 384 0.18 30.22 -6.73
N PHE A 385 1.44 29.93 -7.06
CA PHE A 385 2.38 30.92 -7.61
C PHE A 385 3.05 30.43 -8.91
N GLY A 386 2.72 29.23 -9.41
CA GLY A 386 3.32 28.64 -10.60
C GLY A 386 4.78 28.19 -10.42
N ASN A 387 5.41 28.42 -9.27
CA ASN A 387 6.79 28.06 -8.97
C ASN A 387 6.88 27.15 -7.74
N SER A 388 7.88 26.26 -7.68
CA SER A 388 8.11 25.39 -6.51
C SER A 388 9.23 25.86 -5.59
N SER A 389 10.01 26.85 -6.01
CA SER A 389 11.14 27.39 -5.26
C SER A 389 10.69 28.17 -4.04
N ILE A 390 11.50 28.21 -2.98
CA ILE A 390 11.25 29.05 -1.80
C ILE A 390 11.29 30.51 -2.25
N GLN A 391 10.32 31.29 -1.77
CA GLN A 391 10.22 32.71 -2.08
C GLN A 391 10.99 33.52 -1.01
N PRO A 392 11.99 34.33 -1.39
CA PRO A 392 12.72 35.16 -0.43
C PRO A 392 11.79 36.21 0.21
N ILE A 393 11.96 36.46 1.50
CA ILE A 393 11.20 37.48 2.22
C ILE A 393 11.74 38.84 1.79
N ALA A 394 10.89 39.70 1.20
CA ALA A 394 11.18 41.13 1.16
C ALA A 394 11.23 41.62 2.62
N ALA A 395 12.41 42.04 3.07
CA ALA A 395 12.68 42.38 4.47
C ALA A 395 11.72 43.48 4.97
N ALA A 396 10.68 43.06 5.70
CA ALA A 396 9.89 43.97 6.52
C ALA A 396 10.66 44.20 7.83
N ARG A 397 11.36 45.33 7.89
CA ARG A 397 11.86 45.92 9.13
C ARG A 397 10.70 46.05 10.12
N THR A 398 10.84 45.51 11.33
CA THR A 398 10.68 46.24 12.61
C THR A 398 10.87 45.30 13.81
N ALA A 399 11.52 45.83 14.83
CA ALA A 399 11.96 45.16 16.05
C ALA A 399 10.83 45.01 17.07
N VAL A 400 10.82 43.91 17.84
CA VAL A 400 10.39 43.89 19.25
C VAL A 400 11.12 42.77 20.00
N SER A 401 11.68 43.12 21.17
CA SER A 401 12.33 42.25 22.15
C SER A 401 11.32 41.44 22.97
N SER A 402 11.72 40.29 23.52
CA SER A 402 11.45 39.93 24.92
C SER A 402 12.04 38.58 25.30
N THR A 403 12.49 38.56 26.55
CA THR A 403 13.12 37.53 27.36
C THR A 403 12.13 36.46 27.85
N SER A 404 12.56 35.19 28.00
CA SER A 404 12.11 34.35 29.13
C SER A 404 13.06 33.18 29.42
N ALA A 405 13.23 32.91 30.72
CA ALA A 405 14.27 32.12 31.37
C ALA A 405 14.21 30.60 31.16
N ALA A 406 15.37 29.96 31.27
CA ALA A 406 15.56 28.51 31.23
C ALA A 406 15.24 27.86 32.59
N VAL A 407 14.42 26.80 32.57
CA VAL A 407 14.19 25.90 33.70
C VAL A 407 15.09 24.67 33.54
N LYS A 408 15.95 24.39 34.53
CA LYS A 408 16.77 23.17 34.62
C LYS A 408 15.91 21.98 35.12
N PRO A 409 15.96 20.80 34.49
CA PRO A 409 15.38 19.58 35.06
C PRO A 409 16.31 18.93 36.09
N THR A 410 15.75 18.58 37.24
CA THR A 410 16.37 17.82 38.34
C THR A 410 16.54 16.33 37.95
N PRO A 411 17.65 15.66 38.32
CA PRO A 411 17.88 14.27 37.93
C PRO A 411 17.13 13.29 38.85
N VAL A 412 16.37 12.37 38.25
CA VAL A 412 15.80 11.20 38.93
C VAL A 412 16.81 10.05 38.85
N LYS A 413 17.22 9.53 40.02
CA LYS A 413 18.03 8.31 40.13
C LYS A 413 17.18 7.09 39.75
N VAL A 414 17.69 6.26 38.83
CA VAL A 414 17.21 4.89 38.63
C VAL A 414 18.37 3.96 38.94
N ALA A 415 18.19 3.13 39.97
CA ALA A 415 19.14 2.11 40.38
C ALA A 415 18.99 0.82 39.56
N ASP A 416 20.10 0.09 39.53
CA ASP A 416 20.32 -1.29 39.13
C ASP A 416 20.47 -1.61 37.62
N GLN A 417 21.67 -1.25 37.17
CA GLN A 417 22.43 -1.95 36.12
C GLN A 417 22.86 -3.33 36.63
N VAL A 418 22.76 -4.36 35.77
CA VAL A 418 23.52 -5.61 35.94
C VAL A 418 24.96 -5.34 35.46
N PRO A 419 26.02 -5.54 36.27
CA PRO A 419 27.39 -5.24 35.88
C PRO A 419 27.93 -6.23 34.83
N GLY A 420 28.64 -5.73 33.81
CA GLY A 420 29.63 -6.54 33.07
C GLY A 420 29.58 -6.55 31.54
N ARG A 421 28.71 -5.81 30.85
CA ARG A 421 28.78 -5.66 29.38
C ARG A 421 28.32 -4.27 28.95
N ASP A 422 29.29 -3.38 28.68
CA ASP A 422 29.02 -2.13 28.00
C ASP A 422 28.69 -2.44 26.53
N TYR A 423 27.43 -2.20 26.14
CA TYR A 423 27.04 -2.26 24.73
C TYR A 423 27.59 -1.03 24.02
N VAL A 424 28.35 -1.23 22.94
CA VAL A 424 29.06 -0.16 22.22
C VAL A 424 28.16 0.66 21.27
N TYR A 425 26.84 0.51 21.37
CA TYR A 425 25.81 1.13 20.51
C TYR A 425 24.78 1.92 21.32
N ALA A 426 23.92 2.67 20.62
CA ALA A 426 22.83 3.41 21.25
C ALA A 426 22.04 2.51 22.22
N PRO A 427 21.86 2.93 23.48
CA PRO A 427 21.16 2.12 24.46
C PRO A 427 19.71 1.90 24.00
N MET A 428 19.25 0.65 24.12
CA MET A 428 17.87 0.28 23.87
C MET A 428 16.92 1.17 24.67
N ASN A 429 15.85 1.68 24.04
CA ASN A 429 14.80 2.42 24.74
C ASN A 429 13.90 1.47 25.55
N LYS A 430 14.45 0.96 26.66
CA LYS A 430 13.82 -0.08 27.50
C LYS A 430 12.47 0.39 28.05
N SER A 431 12.38 1.64 28.50
CA SER A 431 11.14 2.18 29.08
C SER A 431 10.01 2.23 28.05
N TYR A 432 10.30 2.65 26.81
CA TYR A 432 9.33 2.61 25.73
C TYR A 432 8.91 1.17 25.38
N ILE A 433 9.86 0.25 25.19
CA ILE A 433 9.51 -1.14 24.83
C ILE A 433 8.66 -1.79 25.92
N ILE A 434 9.02 -1.58 27.19
CA ILE A 434 8.26 -2.09 28.35
C ILE A 434 6.86 -1.48 28.40
N SER A 435 6.70 -0.18 28.12
CA SER A 435 5.38 0.47 28.12
C SER A 435 4.48 -0.03 26.99
N GLN A 436 5.05 -0.49 25.87
CA GLN A 436 4.31 -1.06 24.75
C GLN A 436 3.96 -2.54 24.93
N PHE A 437 4.48 -3.21 25.95
CA PHE A 437 4.41 -4.67 26.06
C PHE A 437 2.98 -5.24 26.04
N ASP A 438 2.05 -4.63 26.79
CA ASP A 438 0.67 -5.13 26.85
C ASP A 438 -0.08 -4.90 25.52
N LYS A 439 0.24 -3.81 24.82
CA LYS A 439 -0.25 -3.54 23.47
C LYS A 439 0.29 -4.56 22.47
N LEU A 440 1.60 -4.85 22.52
CA LEU A 440 2.24 -5.90 21.71
C LEU A 440 1.59 -7.26 21.94
N LYS A 441 1.43 -7.65 23.22
CA LYS A 441 0.78 -8.89 23.62
C LYS A 441 -0.64 -9.00 23.07
N SER A 442 -1.43 -7.93 23.16
CA SER A 442 -2.79 -7.90 22.62
C SER A 442 -2.80 -8.02 21.09
N SER A 443 -1.87 -7.33 20.42
CA SER A 443 -1.82 -7.28 18.95
C SER A 443 -1.29 -8.55 18.29
N VAL A 444 -0.38 -9.30 18.93
CA VAL A 444 0.13 -10.56 18.38
C VAL A 444 -0.81 -11.74 18.64
N ARG A 445 -1.70 -11.65 19.63
CA ARG A 445 -2.64 -12.74 19.99
C ARG A 445 -3.33 -13.41 18.79
N PRO A 446 -3.85 -12.69 17.77
CA PRO A 446 -4.47 -13.31 16.60
C PRO A 446 -3.50 -14.11 15.71
N PHE A 447 -2.20 -13.88 15.84
CA PHE A 447 -1.12 -14.51 15.09
C PHE A 447 -0.44 -15.64 15.87
N SER A 448 -0.79 -15.83 17.14
CA SER A 448 -0.19 -16.80 18.06
C SER A 448 -0.72 -18.23 17.89
N GLY A 449 -1.64 -18.48 16.96
CA GLY A 449 -2.17 -19.82 16.66
C GLY A 449 -2.60 -20.58 17.92
N LYS A 450 -2.07 -21.79 18.11
CA LYS A 450 -2.36 -22.63 19.29
C LYS A 450 -1.92 -22.04 20.63
N TYR A 451 -1.09 -21.00 20.62
CA TYR A 451 -0.62 -20.31 21.83
C TYR A 451 -1.46 -19.09 22.21
N ALA A 452 -2.46 -18.71 21.42
CA ALA A 452 -3.29 -17.52 21.66
C ALA A 452 -4.02 -17.52 23.02
N SER A 453 -4.47 -18.69 23.49
CA SER A 453 -5.10 -18.86 24.80
C SER A 453 -4.11 -18.75 25.97
N ARG A 454 -2.85 -19.11 25.74
CA ARG A 454 -1.77 -19.13 26.74
C ARG A 454 -0.82 -17.94 26.65
N ILE A 455 -1.17 -16.91 25.90
CA ILE A 455 -0.28 -15.77 25.63
C ILE A 455 0.15 -15.03 26.90
N ASN A 456 -0.69 -14.99 27.94
CA ASN A 456 -0.33 -14.37 29.21
C ASN A 456 0.72 -15.19 29.98
N GLU A 457 0.71 -16.51 29.82
CA GLU A 457 1.72 -17.43 30.40
C GLU A 457 3.04 -17.38 29.63
N LEU A 458 2.97 -17.25 28.30
CA LEU A 458 4.12 -17.40 27.41
C LEU A 458 4.84 -16.07 27.12
N MET A 459 4.10 -14.97 26.97
CA MET A 459 4.69 -13.64 26.79
C MET A 459 4.91 -12.96 28.14
N VAL A 460 6.04 -13.27 28.78
CA VAL A 460 6.45 -12.72 30.08
C VAL A 460 7.69 -11.82 29.98
N HIS A 461 8.54 -12.04 28.99
CA HIS A 461 9.74 -11.25 28.76
C HIS A 461 9.39 -9.98 27.99
N LYS A 462 9.55 -8.83 28.64
CA LYS A 462 9.25 -7.51 28.06
C LYS A 462 10.35 -6.97 27.15
N LEU A 463 11.54 -7.55 27.21
CA LEU A 463 12.71 -7.18 26.43
C LEU A 463 13.24 -8.41 25.69
N PRO A 464 13.93 -8.22 24.54
CA PRO A 464 14.52 -9.33 23.80
C PRO A 464 15.57 -10.05 24.65
N ILE A 465 15.59 -11.39 24.56
CA ILE A 465 16.62 -12.23 25.18
C ILE A 465 17.37 -12.92 24.07
N VAL A 466 18.66 -12.57 23.94
CA VAL A 466 19.56 -13.18 22.96
C VAL A 466 20.73 -13.81 23.69
N ASP A 467 20.84 -15.13 23.62
CA ASP A 467 21.97 -15.86 24.16
C ASP A 467 23.07 -15.98 23.10
N THR A 468 24.17 -15.28 23.33
CA THR A 468 25.34 -15.27 22.44
C THR A 468 26.44 -16.23 22.89
N SER A 469 26.28 -16.95 24.00
CA SER A 469 27.31 -17.85 24.56
C SER A 469 27.70 -18.99 23.60
N GLY A 470 26.74 -19.43 22.78
CA GLY A 470 26.92 -20.45 21.75
C GLY A 470 27.52 -19.92 20.44
N TRP A 471 27.79 -18.62 20.32
CA TRP A 471 28.35 -18.06 19.08
C TRP A 471 29.87 -18.21 19.09
N ARG A 472 30.44 -18.59 17.95
CA ARG A 472 31.90 -18.54 17.72
C ARG A 472 32.14 -17.67 16.50
N LEU A 473 32.64 -16.46 16.74
CA LEU A 473 32.88 -15.46 15.70
C LEU A 473 34.37 -15.50 15.35
N HIS A 474 34.69 -15.63 14.07
CA HIS A 474 36.06 -15.68 13.61
C HIS A 474 36.24 -15.12 12.20
N SER A 475 37.45 -14.72 11.84
CA SER A 475 37.81 -14.45 10.44
C SER A 475 37.95 -15.77 9.68
N PRO A 476 38.01 -15.77 8.35
CA PRO A 476 38.21 -17.01 7.60
C PRO A 476 39.50 -17.76 7.92
N SER A 477 40.58 -17.07 8.26
CA SER A 477 41.83 -17.69 8.76
C SER A 477 41.74 -18.26 10.18
N GLY A 478 40.64 -17.98 10.90
CA GLY A 478 40.37 -18.53 12.23
C GLY A 478 40.66 -17.57 13.39
N LYS A 479 41.04 -16.31 13.12
CA LYS A 479 41.20 -15.28 14.16
C LYS A 479 39.88 -15.09 14.89
N GLN A 480 39.87 -15.33 16.20
CA GLN A 480 38.65 -15.23 17.02
C GLN A 480 38.27 -13.77 17.31
N TYR A 481 36.96 -13.53 17.41
CA TYR A 481 36.39 -12.26 17.83
C TYR A 481 35.37 -12.48 18.94
N THR A 482 35.29 -11.53 19.85
CA THR A 482 34.16 -11.35 20.75
C THR A 482 33.02 -10.62 20.05
N VAL A 483 31.80 -10.75 20.58
CA VAL A 483 30.66 -9.96 20.08
C VAL A 483 30.95 -8.46 20.17
N ALA A 484 31.52 -7.98 21.29
CA ALA A 484 31.82 -6.57 21.51
C ALA A 484 32.83 -6.01 20.48
N GLU A 485 33.85 -6.80 20.10
CA GLU A 485 34.79 -6.41 19.04
C GLU A 485 34.10 -6.30 17.69
N VAL A 486 33.25 -7.27 17.33
CA VAL A 486 32.49 -7.18 16.06
C VAL A 486 31.56 -5.98 16.07
N GLN A 487 30.88 -5.69 17.18
CA GLN A 487 30.07 -4.49 17.35
C GLN A 487 30.90 -3.20 17.19
N ALA A 488 32.11 -3.14 17.77
CA ALA A 488 33.00 -2.00 17.59
C ALA A 488 33.43 -1.82 16.12
N MET A 489 33.74 -2.92 15.43
CA MET A 489 34.12 -2.91 14.01
C MET A 489 32.96 -2.53 13.08
N THR A 490 31.73 -2.88 13.45
CA THR A 490 30.51 -2.69 12.65
C THR A 490 29.73 -1.44 13.06
N LYS A 491 30.39 -0.43 13.64
CA LYS A 491 29.71 0.83 13.95
C LYS A 491 29.15 1.55 12.73
N PRO A 492 27.91 2.09 12.81
CA PRO A 492 27.40 2.94 11.76
C PRO A 492 28.20 4.25 11.73
N THR A 493 28.37 4.80 10.52
CA THR A 493 28.95 6.12 10.32
C THR A 493 27.85 7.13 10.09
N ALA A 494 27.95 8.32 10.70
CA ALA A 494 26.98 9.39 10.46
C ALA A 494 26.91 9.73 8.96
N PRO A 495 25.73 10.02 8.38
CA PRO A 495 24.41 10.18 9.03
C PRO A 495 23.58 8.88 9.14
N TYR A 496 24.18 7.70 8.94
CA TYR A 496 23.45 6.44 8.93
C TYR A 496 23.21 5.90 10.33
N LEU A 497 22.04 5.30 10.55
CA LEU A 497 21.69 4.61 11.78
C LEU A 497 22.02 3.11 11.70
N VAL A 498 21.92 2.55 10.50
CA VAL A 498 22.19 1.13 10.23
C VAL A 498 23.66 0.92 9.81
N PRO A 499 24.39 0.01 10.46
CA PRO A 499 25.71 -0.46 10.02
C PRO A 499 25.77 -0.88 8.56
N ASN A 500 26.90 -0.67 7.89
CA ASN A 500 27.11 -1.21 6.55
C ASN A 500 27.53 -2.68 6.61
N VAL A 501 26.64 -3.56 7.03
CA VAL A 501 26.94 -4.99 7.25
C VAL A 501 25.90 -5.82 6.52
N ALA A 502 26.34 -6.88 5.83
CA ALA A 502 25.45 -7.84 5.19
C ALA A 502 25.48 -9.17 5.97
N HIS A 503 24.32 -9.71 6.34
CA HIS A 503 24.21 -11.01 7.02
C HIS A 503 23.57 -12.06 6.11
N TYR A 504 24.20 -13.23 6.03
CA TYR A 504 23.66 -14.41 5.34
C TYR A 504 23.60 -15.59 6.28
N VAL A 505 22.45 -16.28 6.33
CA VAL A 505 22.30 -17.55 7.06
C VAL A 505 22.39 -18.70 6.07
N LEU A 506 23.37 -19.58 6.27
CA LEU A 506 23.58 -20.73 5.39
C LEU A 506 22.66 -21.90 5.77
N PRO A 507 22.34 -22.81 4.82
CA PRO A 507 21.45 -23.93 5.08
C PRO A 507 21.98 -24.86 6.18
N PHE A 508 21.11 -25.27 7.10
CA PHE A 508 21.50 -26.05 8.29
C PHE A 508 21.81 -27.52 8.00
N VAL A 509 21.02 -28.15 7.11
CA VAL A 509 21.11 -29.60 6.87
C VAL A 509 22.20 -29.90 5.86
N ASN A 510 22.09 -29.33 4.66
CA ASN A 510 23.05 -29.42 3.59
C ASN A 510 23.58 -28.00 3.25
N PRO A 511 24.72 -27.58 3.81
CA PRO A 511 25.28 -26.25 3.60
C PRO A 511 25.98 -26.07 2.23
N GLN A 512 25.60 -26.88 1.23
CA GLN A 512 26.05 -26.72 -0.15
C GLN A 512 25.26 -25.60 -0.84
N LEU A 513 25.97 -24.59 -1.34
CA LEU A 513 25.37 -23.51 -2.11
C LEU A 513 24.96 -23.99 -3.51
N GLN A 514 23.86 -23.43 -4.02
CA GLN A 514 23.42 -23.56 -5.40
C GLN A 514 23.91 -22.36 -6.21
N PHE A 515 23.86 -22.44 -7.53
CA PHE A 515 24.38 -21.37 -8.39
C PHE A 515 23.74 -20.02 -8.12
N HIS A 516 22.42 -19.96 -7.95
CA HIS A 516 21.73 -18.71 -7.62
C HIS A 516 22.13 -18.16 -6.24
N HIS A 517 22.43 -19.02 -5.26
CA HIS A 517 22.96 -18.58 -3.97
C HIS A 517 24.31 -17.87 -4.13
N LEU A 518 25.21 -18.44 -4.94
CA LEU A 518 26.49 -17.81 -5.27
C LEU A 518 26.27 -16.41 -5.87
N VAL A 519 25.41 -16.29 -6.89
CA VAL A 519 25.19 -15.01 -7.57
C VAL A 519 24.57 -13.98 -6.62
N CYS A 520 23.58 -14.37 -5.80
CA CYS A 520 22.97 -13.49 -4.82
C CYS A 520 23.96 -13.02 -3.75
N MET A 521 24.76 -13.92 -3.17
CA MET A 521 25.78 -13.54 -2.20
C MET A 521 26.86 -12.64 -2.82
N LEU A 522 27.33 -12.93 -4.04
CA LEU A 522 28.26 -12.06 -4.77
C LEU A 522 27.64 -10.68 -5.02
N SER A 523 26.36 -10.60 -5.39
CA SER A 523 25.68 -9.32 -5.59
C SER A 523 25.67 -8.48 -4.30
N GLY A 524 25.45 -9.10 -3.15
CA GLY A 524 25.53 -8.43 -1.87
C GLY A 524 26.94 -7.95 -1.52
N VAL A 525 27.99 -8.59 -2.01
CA VAL A 525 29.37 -8.10 -1.81
C VAL A 525 29.67 -6.96 -2.78
N TRP A 526 29.45 -7.17 -4.08
CA TRP A 526 29.91 -6.26 -5.14
C TRP A 526 29.05 -5.01 -5.29
N VAL A 527 27.74 -5.13 -5.05
CA VAL A 527 26.77 -4.07 -5.28
C VAL A 527 26.48 -3.29 -4.00
N MET A 528 26.19 -3.96 -2.87
CA MET A 528 26.00 -3.26 -1.59
C MET A 528 27.32 -2.70 -1.04
N ARG A 529 28.46 -3.36 -1.33
CA ARG A 529 29.78 -3.02 -0.80
C ARG A 529 29.77 -2.84 0.72
N PRO A 530 29.36 -3.88 1.48
CA PRO A 530 29.31 -3.79 2.92
C PRO A 530 30.72 -3.66 3.49
N LYS A 531 30.85 -2.99 4.65
CA LYS A 531 32.09 -2.99 5.42
C LYS A 531 32.44 -4.41 5.87
N PHE A 532 31.43 -5.19 6.26
CA PHE A 532 31.59 -6.60 6.59
C PHE A 532 30.46 -7.46 6.01
N THR A 533 30.82 -8.61 5.48
CA THR A 533 29.89 -9.69 5.14
C THR A 533 29.97 -10.75 6.23
N VAL A 534 28.87 -10.96 6.93
CA VAL A 534 28.76 -11.90 8.05
C VAL A 534 28.03 -13.15 7.59
N ILE A 535 28.71 -14.29 7.69
CA ILE A 535 28.20 -15.59 7.26
C ILE A 535 27.90 -16.43 8.49
N TRP A 536 26.61 -16.67 8.74
CA TRP A 536 26.11 -17.49 9.82
C TRP A 536 25.98 -18.93 9.35
N TYR A 537 26.57 -19.86 10.08
CA TYR A 537 26.55 -21.27 9.70
C TYR A 537 26.47 -22.19 10.91
N ALA A 538 25.69 -23.27 10.79
CA ALA A 538 25.66 -24.34 11.78
C ALA A 538 26.68 -25.44 11.44
N LYS A 539 26.81 -25.76 10.15
CA LYS A 539 27.76 -26.72 9.59
C LYS A 539 28.65 -26.02 8.57
N GLN A 540 29.90 -26.47 8.43
CA GLN A 540 30.83 -25.88 7.47
C GLN A 540 30.26 -25.96 6.06
N PRO A 541 30.16 -24.84 5.33
CA PRO A 541 29.76 -24.83 3.94
C PRO A 541 30.82 -25.47 3.04
N TYR A 542 30.35 -26.09 1.96
CA TYR A 542 31.20 -26.82 1.01
C TYR A 542 30.58 -26.81 -0.40
N GLY A 543 31.32 -27.38 -1.35
CA GLY A 543 30.88 -27.56 -2.74
C GLY A 543 31.32 -26.44 -3.67
N GLU A 544 31.16 -26.68 -4.97
CA GLU A 544 31.75 -25.84 -6.04
C GLU A 544 31.37 -24.34 -5.94
N HIS A 545 30.12 -24.04 -5.59
CA HIS A 545 29.64 -22.67 -5.51
C HIS A 545 30.12 -21.95 -4.24
N TRP A 546 30.36 -22.68 -3.16
CA TRP A 546 31.03 -22.12 -1.98
C TRP A 546 32.50 -21.82 -2.26
N GLU A 547 33.22 -22.76 -2.89
CA GLU A 547 34.61 -22.54 -3.31
C GLU A 547 34.72 -21.38 -4.30
N ALA A 548 33.78 -21.26 -5.25
CA ALA A 548 33.72 -20.14 -6.17
C ALA A 548 33.49 -18.80 -5.44
N PHE A 549 32.59 -18.75 -4.44
CA PHE A 549 32.36 -17.56 -3.63
C PHE A 549 33.64 -17.15 -2.89
N LYS A 550 34.27 -18.10 -2.18
CA LYS A 550 35.54 -17.87 -1.49
C LYS A 550 36.61 -17.34 -2.44
N LYS A 551 36.84 -18.03 -3.56
CA LYS A 551 37.83 -17.65 -4.56
C LYS A 551 37.62 -16.22 -5.06
N ASN A 552 36.39 -15.84 -5.42
CA ASN A 552 36.08 -14.49 -5.88
C ASN A 552 36.45 -13.41 -4.84
N LEU A 553 36.15 -13.67 -3.56
CA LEU A 553 36.48 -12.74 -2.48
C LEU A 553 37.98 -12.75 -2.14
N THR A 554 38.64 -13.91 -2.23
CA THR A 554 40.09 -14.03 -1.99
C THR A 554 40.88 -13.29 -3.05
N ASP A 555 40.54 -13.50 -4.33
CA ASP A 555 41.17 -12.83 -5.47
C ASP A 555 40.98 -11.30 -5.41
N SER A 556 39.89 -10.85 -4.81
CA SER A 556 39.59 -9.42 -4.61
C SER A 556 40.15 -8.85 -3.30
N GLY A 557 40.87 -9.65 -2.50
CA GLY A 557 41.43 -9.25 -1.21
C GLY A 557 40.42 -9.03 -0.09
N ILE A 558 39.14 -9.35 -0.29
CA ILE A 558 38.02 -9.10 0.63
C ILE A 558 37.84 -10.24 1.64
N TRP A 559 38.19 -11.47 1.25
CA TRP A 559 37.90 -12.68 2.03
C TRP A 559 38.40 -12.54 3.48
N GLU A 560 39.68 -12.24 3.69
CA GLU A 560 40.21 -12.15 5.05
C GLU A 560 39.87 -10.82 5.76
N SER A 561 39.78 -9.70 5.02
CA SER A 561 39.66 -8.37 5.61
C SER A 561 38.23 -7.96 5.95
N ASN A 562 37.23 -8.51 5.25
CA ASN A 562 35.85 -8.04 5.30
C ASN A 562 34.82 -9.16 5.50
N VAL A 563 35.23 -10.42 5.66
CA VAL A 563 34.30 -11.52 6.00
C VAL A 563 34.43 -11.87 7.48
N ILE A 564 33.29 -12.04 8.14
CA ILE A 564 33.21 -12.59 9.49
C ILE A 564 32.37 -13.86 9.42
N MET A 565 32.94 -14.96 9.88
CA MET A 565 32.24 -16.24 9.97
C MET A 565 31.73 -16.41 11.41
N ILE A 566 30.44 -16.73 11.55
CA ILE A 566 29.82 -16.96 12.86
C ILE A 566 29.25 -18.37 12.88
N ASN A 567 29.94 -19.27 13.58
CA ASN A 567 29.36 -20.57 13.89
C ASN A 567 28.30 -20.41 14.96
N ARG A 568 27.13 -20.99 14.70
CA ARG A 568 26.00 -20.94 15.60
C ARG A 568 25.18 -22.23 15.52
N PRO A 569 24.91 -22.92 16.65
CA PRO A 569 23.96 -24.02 16.70
C PRO A 569 22.55 -23.59 16.26
N VAL A 570 21.84 -24.49 15.57
CA VAL A 570 20.47 -24.24 15.11
C VAL A 570 19.54 -24.13 16.32
N PRO A 571 18.77 -23.03 16.48
CA PRO A 571 17.85 -22.89 17.59
C PRO A 571 16.71 -23.91 17.46
N THR A 572 16.47 -24.68 18.52
CA THR A 572 15.36 -25.66 18.59
C THR A 572 14.14 -25.11 19.33
N LYS A 573 14.26 -23.91 19.89
CA LYS A 573 13.21 -23.18 20.60
C LYS A 573 13.39 -21.68 20.43
N SER A 574 12.28 -20.95 20.45
CA SER A 574 12.26 -19.51 20.66
C SER A 574 11.69 -19.26 22.05
N TYR A 575 12.46 -18.65 22.94
CA TYR A 575 12.10 -18.55 24.36
C TYR A 575 11.71 -19.93 24.94
N SER A 576 10.44 -20.12 25.28
CA SER A 576 9.86 -21.35 25.82
C SER A 576 9.14 -22.22 24.79
N VAL A 577 8.91 -21.73 23.55
CA VAL A 577 8.17 -22.46 22.52
C VAL A 577 9.13 -23.24 21.59
N PRO A 578 8.85 -24.52 21.29
CA PRO A 578 9.70 -25.33 20.41
C PRO A 578 9.54 -24.93 18.94
N MET A 579 10.63 -25.05 18.17
CA MET A 579 10.67 -24.83 16.72
C MET A 579 11.27 -26.03 16.01
N ARG A 580 10.63 -26.45 14.93
CA ARG A 580 11.01 -27.58 14.06
C ARG A 580 11.08 -27.16 12.59
N VAL A 581 10.33 -26.13 12.20
CA VAL A 581 10.38 -25.58 10.84
C VAL A 581 11.68 -24.81 10.65
N LYS A 582 12.52 -25.27 9.70
CA LYS A 582 13.84 -24.70 9.42
C LYS A 582 13.78 -23.19 9.08
N GLU A 583 12.71 -22.74 8.44
CA GLU A 583 12.50 -21.32 8.13
C GLU A 583 12.35 -20.49 9.41
N HIS A 584 11.56 -20.95 10.39
CA HIS A 584 11.45 -20.26 11.67
C HIS A 584 12.73 -20.32 12.52
N GLN A 585 13.49 -21.42 12.41
CA GLN A 585 14.82 -21.49 13.01
C GLN A 585 15.77 -20.44 12.40
N ALA A 586 15.70 -20.23 11.08
CA ALA A 586 16.43 -19.17 10.40
C ALA A 586 15.91 -17.77 10.77
N ASP A 587 14.60 -17.62 11.02
CA ASP A 587 13.99 -16.37 11.51
C ASP A 587 14.62 -15.92 12.83
N VAL A 588 14.80 -16.82 13.78
CA VAL A 588 15.47 -16.47 15.05
C VAL A 588 16.90 -16.02 14.82
N ILE A 589 17.68 -16.75 14.00
CA ILE A 589 19.08 -16.38 13.73
C ILE A 589 19.17 -15.02 13.03
N ARG A 590 18.35 -14.76 11.99
CA ARG A 590 18.40 -13.49 11.24
C ARG A 590 17.99 -12.30 12.10
N MET A 591 16.99 -12.48 12.97
CA MET A 591 16.51 -11.44 13.86
C MET A 591 17.56 -11.11 14.92
N GLU A 592 18.14 -12.12 15.56
CA GLU A 592 19.18 -11.92 16.58
C GLU A 592 20.47 -11.35 15.97
N ALA A 593 20.82 -11.76 14.74
CA ALA A 593 21.97 -11.23 14.02
C ALA A 593 21.92 -9.71 13.92
N VAL A 594 20.83 -9.16 13.38
CA VAL A 594 20.70 -7.70 13.23
C VAL A 594 20.31 -7.01 14.53
N LEU A 595 19.67 -7.68 15.48
CA LEU A 595 19.40 -7.11 16.80
C LEU A 595 20.71 -6.82 17.54
N VAL A 596 21.66 -7.76 17.47
CA VAL A 596 22.95 -7.65 18.17
C VAL A 596 23.98 -6.83 17.37
N LEU A 597 24.10 -7.05 16.06
CA LEU A 597 25.16 -6.44 15.25
C LEU A 597 24.67 -5.27 14.38
N GLY A 598 23.36 -5.08 14.22
CA GLY A 598 22.79 -4.18 13.21
C GLY A 598 23.10 -4.65 11.79
N GLY A 599 22.70 -3.86 10.79
CA GLY A 599 23.00 -4.15 9.38
C GLY A 599 21.79 -4.62 8.58
N ALA A 600 22.07 -5.17 7.40
CA ALA A 600 21.10 -5.72 6.46
C ALA A 600 21.17 -7.26 6.48
N TYR A 601 20.04 -7.91 6.72
CA TYR A 601 19.90 -9.35 6.53
C TYR A 601 19.46 -9.67 5.11
N PHE A 602 19.96 -10.78 4.55
CA PHE A 602 19.56 -11.32 3.26
C PHE A 602 19.38 -12.84 3.34
N ASP A 603 18.25 -13.33 2.85
CA ASP A 603 18.11 -14.70 2.38
C ASP A 603 19.08 -14.92 1.21
N ILE A 604 19.61 -16.13 1.13
CA ILE A 604 20.65 -16.48 0.14
C ILE A 604 20.12 -16.47 -1.31
N ASP A 605 18.83 -16.31 -1.55
CA ASP A 605 18.22 -16.08 -2.86
C ASP A 605 17.65 -14.66 -3.02
N VAL A 606 18.17 -13.68 -2.27
CA VAL A 606 17.94 -12.25 -2.47
C VAL A 606 19.10 -11.64 -3.27
N ILE A 607 18.79 -11.09 -4.44
CA ILE A 607 19.78 -10.39 -5.28
C ILE A 607 19.81 -8.91 -4.94
N THR A 608 21.01 -8.36 -4.78
CA THR A 608 21.24 -6.93 -4.58
C THR A 608 21.56 -6.26 -5.91
N LEU A 609 20.84 -5.17 -6.20
CA LEU A 609 20.85 -4.49 -7.48
C LEU A 609 21.31 -3.03 -7.37
N LYS A 610 21.27 -2.45 -6.15
CA LYS A 610 21.85 -1.14 -5.85
C LYS A 610 22.44 -1.05 -4.44
N PRO A 611 23.33 -0.07 -4.19
CA PRO A 611 23.78 0.28 -2.85
C PRO A 611 22.61 0.68 -1.92
N LEU A 612 22.68 0.30 -0.63
CA LEU A 612 21.57 0.42 0.33
C LEU A 612 21.65 1.65 1.25
N GLU A 613 22.59 2.56 1.02
CA GLU A 613 22.80 3.77 1.83
C GLU A 613 21.52 4.59 2.05
N PRO A 614 20.63 4.80 1.05
CA PRO A 614 19.39 5.53 1.27
C PRO A 614 18.49 4.90 2.34
N LEU A 615 18.51 3.57 2.46
CA LEU A 615 17.68 2.81 3.40
C LEU A 615 18.31 2.72 4.81
N ARG A 616 19.63 2.91 4.92
CA ARG A 616 20.38 2.85 6.19
C ARG A 616 20.15 4.06 7.10
N ARG A 617 19.41 5.07 6.63
CA ARG A 617 19.03 6.27 7.41
C ARG A 617 17.83 6.04 8.32
N TYR A 618 17.08 4.96 8.10
CA TYR A 618 15.96 4.57 8.94
C TYR A 618 16.44 3.61 10.04
N PRO A 619 15.89 3.69 11.27
CA PRO A 619 16.25 2.75 12.34
C PRO A 619 15.95 1.29 11.98
N PHE A 620 14.93 1.07 11.15
CA PHE A 620 14.54 -0.24 10.62
C PHE A 620 13.88 -0.04 9.25
N THR A 621 14.21 -0.88 8.26
CA THR A 621 13.60 -0.91 6.92
C THR A 621 13.27 -2.34 6.53
N ILE A 622 12.10 -2.58 5.94
CA ILE A 622 11.69 -3.89 5.42
C ILE A 622 10.91 -3.72 4.11
N GLY A 623 10.95 -4.73 3.22
CA GLY A 623 10.25 -4.68 1.95
C GLY A 623 8.83 -5.25 1.98
N ARG A 624 7.98 -4.73 1.10
CA ARG A 624 6.63 -5.22 0.84
C ARG A 624 6.69 -6.50 -0.01
N GLU A 625 6.42 -7.64 0.58
CA GLU A 625 6.39 -8.93 -0.12
C GLU A 625 5.14 -9.05 -1.01
N THR A 626 3.97 -8.90 -0.39
CA THR A 626 2.65 -8.92 -1.04
C THR A 626 1.77 -7.89 -0.35
N GLY A 627 0.58 -7.61 -0.87
CA GLY A 627 -0.38 -6.75 -0.15
C GLY A 627 -0.70 -7.24 1.28
N GLY A 628 -0.53 -8.53 1.58
CA GLY A 628 -0.78 -9.05 2.92
C GLY A 628 0.45 -9.11 3.84
N GLY A 629 1.66 -8.88 3.33
CA GLY A 629 2.89 -9.34 3.99
C GLY A 629 4.09 -8.44 3.78
N LEU A 630 4.98 -8.44 4.78
CA LEU A 630 6.33 -7.87 4.68
C LEU A 630 7.35 -9.01 4.58
N CYS A 631 8.40 -8.82 3.80
CA CYS A 631 9.36 -9.88 3.55
C CYS A 631 10.41 -9.91 4.65
N ASN A 632 10.51 -10.99 5.41
CA ASN A 632 11.62 -11.19 6.34
C ASN A 632 12.85 -11.83 5.69
N GLY A 633 12.79 -12.13 4.39
CA GLY A 633 13.93 -12.54 3.59
C GLY A 633 14.94 -11.41 3.37
N VAL A 634 14.55 -10.15 3.53
CA VAL A 634 15.51 -9.02 3.52
C VAL A 634 14.98 -7.83 4.32
N PHE A 635 15.80 -7.34 5.24
CA PHE A 635 15.49 -6.16 6.05
C PHE A 635 16.76 -5.57 6.67
N LEU A 636 16.67 -4.31 7.04
CA LEU A 636 17.75 -3.53 7.63
C LEU A 636 17.35 -3.09 9.03
N ALA A 637 18.26 -3.16 9.98
CA ALA A 637 18.02 -2.69 11.34
C ALA A 637 19.28 -2.05 11.95
N ALA A 638 19.11 -0.95 12.67
CA ALA A 638 20.11 -0.54 13.64
C ALA A 638 20.15 -1.59 14.76
N ALA A 639 21.33 -1.83 15.32
CA ALA A 639 21.47 -2.67 16.52
C ALA A 639 20.55 -2.13 17.62
N ASN A 640 19.83 -3.01 18.31
CA ASN A 640 18.81 -2.67 19.30
C ASN A 640 17.70 -1.71 18.81
N SER A 641 17.42 -1.61 17.51
CA SER A 641 16.31 -0.77 17.04
C SER A 641 14.99 -1.15 17.71
N THR A 642 14.19 -0.15 18.07
CA THR A 642 12.95 -0.33 18.84
C THR A 642 12.02 -1.33 18.18
N PHE A 643 11.81 -1.20 16.87
CA PHE A 643 10.96 -2.12 16.11
C PHE A 643 11.46 -3.55 16.15
N MET A 644 12.75 -3.77 15.90
CA MET A 644 13.37 -5.10 15.90
C MET A 644 13.23 -5.77 17.28
N CYS A 645 13.45 -5.03 18.35
CA CYS A 645 13.25 -5.52 19.72
C CYS A 645 11.80 -5.95 19.97
N MET A 646 10.83 -5.10 19.60
CA MET A 646 9.41 -5.40 19.79
C MET A 646 8.96 -6.60 18.95
N TRP A 647 9.40 -6.68 17.69
CA TRP A 647 9.09 -7.81 16.82
C TRP A 647 9.66 -9.12 17.37
N TYR A 648 10.93 -9.13 17.79
CA TYR A 648 11.57 -10.32 18.35
C TYR A 648 10.91 -10.79 19.66
N VAL A 649 10.51 -9.86 20.54
CA VAL A 649 9.77 -10.18 21.77
C VAL A 649 8.49 -10.99 21.49
N THR A 650 7.86 -10.80 20.33
CA THR A 650 6.64 -11.53 19.97
C THR A 650 6.87 -12.99 19.60
N TYR A 651 8.10 -13.39 19.29
CA TYR A 651 8.44 -14.78 19.01
C TYR A 651 8.32 -15.71 20.24
N GLN A 652 8.06 -15.15 21.44
CA GLN A 652 7.62 -15.91 22.63
C GLN A 652 6.39 -16.78 22.39
N VAL A 653 5.56 -16.43 21.40
CA VAL A 653 4.33 -17.15 21.02
C VAL A 653 4.29 -17.50 19.54
N LEU A 654 5.47 -17.69 18.94
CA LEU A 654 5.61 -18.23 17.61
C LEU A 654 4.93 -19.60 17.53
N ASP A 655 3.84 -19.69 16.76
CA ASP A 655 3.28 -20.99 16.39
C ASP A 655 4.01 -21.53 15.16
N ASP A 656 4.90 -22.48 15.42
CA ASP A 656 5.67 -23.19 14.39
C ASP A 656 4.78 -23.94 13.37
N GLY A 657 3.47 -24.07 13.62
CA GLY A 657 2.48 -24.61 12.67
C GLY A 657 1.93 -23.62 11.65
N ILE A 658 2.18 -22.31 11.80
CA ILE A 658 1.64 -21.27 10.90
C ILE A 658 2.79 -20.48 10.25
N TRP A 659 3.23 -20.96 9.08
CA TRP A 659 4.44 -20.52 8.37
C TRP A 659 4.62 -18.99 8.23
N ALA A 660 3.56 -18.27 7.84
CA ALA A 660 3.67 -16.84 7.55
C ALA A 660 3.40 -15.93 8.75
N ALA A 661 2.84 -16.44 9.86
CA ALA A 661 2.17 -15.60 10.85
C ALA A 661 3.09 -14.57 11.49
N HIS A 662 4.20 -15.01 12.10
CA HIS A 662 5.14 -14.11 12.78
C HIS A 662 6.17 -13.48 11.86
N SER A 663 6.42 -14.14 10.72
CA SER A 663 7.52 -13.87 9.81
C SER A 663 7.11 -12.90 8.71
N VAL A 664 5.85 -12.93 8.27
CA VAL A 664 5.36 -12.15 7.12
C VAL A 664 4.13 -11.31 7.46
N THR A 665 3.13 -11.90 8.09
CA THR A 665 1.83 -11.24 8.32
C THR A 665 1.84 -10.31 9.53
N TYR A 666 2.45 -10.73 10.64
CA TYR A 666 2.53 -9.92 11.84
C TYR A 666 3.38 -8.66 11.66
N PRO A 667 4.58 -8.66 11.03
CA PRO A 667 5.29 -7.41 10.77
C PRO A 667 4.48 -6.45 9.89
N ASN A 668 3.62 -6.95 8.99
CA ASN A 668 2.66 -6.11 8.24
C ASN A 668 1.63 -5.42 9.15
N THR A 669 1.30 -6.01 10.30
CA THR A 669 0.44 -5.40 11.32
C THR A 669 1.26 -4.50 12.26
N LEU A 670 2.47 -4.93 12.63
CA LEU A 670 3.34 -4.27 13.60
C LEU A 670 3.93 -2.96 13.07
N CYS A 671 4.41 -2.94 11.83
CA CYS A 671 5.03 -1.74 11.25
C CYS A 671 4.08 -0.53 11.21
N PRO A 672 2.81 -0.65 10.78
CA PRO A 672 1.85 0.45 10.88
C PRO A 672 1.57 0.91 12.31
N MET A 673 1.59 0.00 13.30
CA MET A 673 1.37 0.37 14.71
C MET A 673 2.54 1.17 15.32
N TYR A 674 3.74 1.03 14.76
CA TYR A 674 4.99 1.64 15.24
C TYR A 674 5.78 2.25 14.07
N SER A 675 5.09 3.02 13.23
CA SER A 675 5.60 3.54 11.96
C SER A 675 6.76 4.54 12.09
N GLU A 676 6.91 5.16 13.26
CA GLU A 676 8.07 5.97 13.64
C GLU A 676 9.35 5.13 13.81
N HIS A 677 9.19 3.82 13.98
CA HIS A 677 10.26 2.86 14.19
C HIS A 677 10.43 1.87 13.02
N CYS A 678 9.51 1.82 12.06
CA CYS A 678 9.59 0.94 10.89
C CYS A 678 9.33 1.70 9.58
N HIS A 679 10.28 1.63 8.66
CA HIS A 679 10.14 2.08 7.27
C HIS A 679 9.82 0.90 6.36
N ILE A 680 8.84 1.05 5.46
CA ILE A 680 8.46 0.01 4.50
C ILE A 680 8.78 0.47 3.09
N GLU A 681 9.63 -0.29 2.39
CA GLU A 681 9.85 -0.13 0.96
C GLU A 681 8.78 -0.85 0.15
N GLN A 682 7.99 -0.09 -0.61
CA GLN A 682 6.77 -0.60 -1.26
C GLN A 682 7.03 -1.37 -2.55
N GLU A 683 8.03 -0.94 -3.33
CA GLU A 683 8.35 -1.54 -4.64
C GLU A 683 9.84 -1.76 -4.85
N SER A 684 10.69 -1.09 -4.07
CA SER A 684 12.14 -1.10 -4.30
C SER A 684 12.84 -2.31 -3.65
N MET A 685 12.13 -3.03 -2.80
CA MET A 685 12.54 -4.30 -2.18
C MET A 685 11.49 -5.36 -2.50
N ASP A 686 11.91 -6.62 -2.68
CA ASP A 686 11.06 -7.83 -2.78
C ASP A 686 10.07 -7.92 -3.95
N ARG A 687 9.98 -6.88 -4.79
CA ARG A 687 9.10 -6.82 -5.97
C ARG A 687 9.93 -6.95 -7.25
N PRO A 688 9.53 -7.76 -8.23
CA PRO A 688 8.32 -8.58 -8.28
C PRO A 688 8.31 -9.72 -7.26
N ASN A 689 7.13 -10.16 -6.83
CA ASN A 689 6.98 -11.17 -5.79
C ASN A 689 6.68 -12.60 -6.31
N TRP A 690 6.43 -13.54 -5.38
CA TRP A 690 6.16 -14.95 -5.66
C TRP A 690 4.77 -15.25 -6.25
N THR A 691 3.89 -14.27 -6.39
CA THR A 691 2.53 -14.52 -6.91
C THR A 691 2.57 -14.85 -8.40
N GLY A 692 1.56 -15.61 -8.88
CA GLY A 692 1.49 -16.01 -10.28
C GLY A 692 1.44 -14.85 -11.29
N GLY A 693 0.99 -13.66 -10.86
CA GLY A 693 1.01 -12.46 -11.70
C GLY A 693 2.39 -11.81 -11.85
N GLU A 694 3.31 -12.04 -10.90
CA GLU A 694 4.58 -11.32 -10.81
C GLU A 694 5.81 -12.20 -11.00
N LEU A 695 5.74 -13.51 -10.71
CA LEU A 695 6.81 -14.46 -11.06
C LEU A 695 7.24 -14.37 -12.54
N PRO A 696 6.33 -14.22 -13.53
CA PRO A 696 6.73 -14.04 -14.93
C PRO A 696 7.53 -12.76 -15.19
N LEU A 697 7.51 -11.77 -14.29
CA LEU A 697 8.33 -10.56 -14.42
C LEU A 697 9.79 -10.83 -14.07
N ILE A 698 10.08 -11.86 -13.26
CA ILE A 698 11.43 -12.32 -12.93
C ILE A 698 11.91 -13.35 -13.98
N TYR A 699 11.07 -14.33 -14.29
CA TYR A 699 11.49 -15.52 -15.04
C TYR A 699 11.06 -15.52 -16.51
N GLY A 700 10.14 -14.64 -16.90
CA GLY A 700 9.63 -14.54 -18.25
C GLY A 700 10.53 -13.72 -19.19
N PRO A 701 10.33 -13.85 -20.51
CA PRO A 701 11.11 -13.14 -21.52
C PRO A 701 10.67 -11.68 -21.72
N VAL A 702 9.61 -11.21 -21.06
CA VAL A 702 9.10 -9.85 -21.27
C VAL A 702 9.57 -8.93 -20.14
N ARG A 703 10.35 -7.90 -20.47
CA ARG A 703 10.95 -6.95 -19.51
C ARG A 703 9.95 -5.86 -19.11
N LYS A 704 8.85 -6.27 -18.50
CA LYS A 704 7.80 -5.36 -17.99
C LYS A 704 8.16 -4.70 -16.65
N TRP A 705 9.21 -5.15 -16.00
CA TRP A 705 9.69 -4.61 -14.73
C TRP A 705 11.10 -4.04 -14.89
N ASP A 706 11.23 -2.71 -14.76
CA ASP A 706 12.53 -2.03 -14.81
C ASP A 706 13.25 -2.17 -13.46
N TRP A 707 13.85 -3.34 -13.25
CA TRP A 707 14.58 -3.66 -12.03
C TRP A 707 15.75 -2.71 -11.77
N ARG A 708 16.39 -2.17 -12.83
CA ARG A 708 17.53 -1.24 -12.70
C ARG A 708 17.10 0.08 -12.08
N LYS A 709 15.92 0.60 -12.41
CA LYS A 709 15.41 1.84 -11.82
C LYS A 709 14.69 1.62 -10.51
N LYS A 710 13.97 0.51 -10.37
CA LYS A 710 13.09 0.28 -9.22
C LYS A 710 13.79 -0.34 -8.01
N ASN A 711 14.61 -1.37 -8.20
CA ASN A 711 15.04 -2.22 -7.10
C ASN A 711 16.37 -1.81 -6.47
N TYR A 712 16.40 -1.80 -5.14
CA TYR A 712 17.61 -1.97 -4.35
C TYR A 712 17.97 -3.46 -4.23
N VAL A 713 16.97 -4.28 -3.92
CA VAL A 713 17.08 -5.73 -3.75
C VAL A 713 15.83 -6.41 -4.30
N MET A 714 15.94 -7.70 -4.60
CA MET A 714 14.83 -8.53 -5.05
C MET A 714 14.98 -9.96 -4.53
N HIS A 715 13.98 -10.46 -3.81
CA HIS A 715 13.88 -11.87 -3.49
C HIS A 715 13.46 -12.63 -4.74
N LEU A 716 14.21 -13.68 -5.09
CA LEU A 716 13.98 -14.41 -6.34
C LEU A 716 12.85 -15.44 -6.22
N TRP A 717 12.53 -15.91 -5.02
CA TRP A 717 11.57 -16.98 -4.81
C TRP A 717 11.95 -18.24 -5.59
N TYR A 718 13.25 -18.56 -5.61
CA TYR A 718 13.85 -19.48 -6.59
C TYR A 718 13.23 -20.89 -6.55
N ARG A 719 12.67 -21.27 -5.40
CA ARG A 719 11.89 -22.50 -5.21
C ARG A 719 10.73 -22.68 -6.21
N PHE A 720 10.15 -21.60 -6.75
CA PHE A 720 9.05 -21.66 -7.72
C PHE A 720 9.51 -21.71 -9.17
N HIS A 721 10.81 -21.51 -9.44
CA HIS A 721 11.34 -21.46 -10.81
C HIS A 721 11.57 -22.85 -11.41
N GLY A 722 11.98 -23.82 -10.59
CA GLY A 722 12.15 -25.22 -11.00
C GLY A 722 13.28 -25.48 -12.00
N LYS A 723 14.13 -24.48 -12.34
CA LYS A 723 15.31 -24.67 -13.20
C LYS A 723 16.58 -24.26 -12.47
N GLN A 724 17.68 -24.97 -12.75
CA GLN A 724 19.02 -24.59 -12.29
C GLN A 724 19.84 -24.04 -13.46
N TYR A 725 20.76 -23.14 -13.14
CA TYR A 725 21.68 -22.54 -14.09
C TYR A 725 23.12 -22.68 -13.59
N ASN A 726 24.06 -22.36 -14.46
CA ASN A 726 25.48 -22.28 -14.17
C ASN A 726 26.11 -21.13 -14.97
N MET A 727 27.42 -20.92 -14.82
CA MET A 727 28.16 -19.86 -15.50
C MET A 727 28.03 -19.88 -17.03
N GLU A 728 27.82 -21.04 -17.66
CA GLU A 728 27.69 -21.12 -19.11
C GLU A 728 26.25 -20.87 -19.57
N THR A 729 25.30 -21.56 -18.96
CA THR A 729 23.89 -21.47 -19.35
C THR A 729 23.31 -20.07 -19.12
N ILE A 730 23.72 -19.37 -18.04
CA ILE A 730 23.18 -18.05 -17.69
C ILE A 730 23.47 -16.97 -18.75
N LYS A 731 24.51 -17.15 -19.57
CA LYS A 731 24.84 -16.25 -20.69
C LYS A 731 23.72 -16.16 -21.72
N TYR A 732 22.92 -17.22 -21.83
CA TYR A 732 21.87 -17.38 -22.85
C TYR A 732 20.45 -17.36 -22.27
N VAL A 733 20.27 -17.15 -20.96
CA VAL A 733 18.94 -17.10 -20.35
C VAL A 733 18.26 -15.78 -20.70
N ASP A 734 17.24 -15.86 -21.57
CA ASP A 734 16.46 -14.70 -22.00
C ASP A 734 15.31 -14.39 -21.02
N SER A 735 15.66 -13.86 -19.85
CA SER A 735 14.70 -13.36 -18.85
C SER A 735 15.29 -12.24 -18.00
N THR A 736 14.45 -11.58 -17.20
CA THR A 736 14.89 -10.58 -16.20
C THR A 736 15.92 -11.17 -15.22
N LEU A 737 15.73 -12.41 -14.76
CA LEU A 737 16.72 -13.13 -13.95
C LEU A 737 18.06 -13.22 -14.67
N GLY A 738 18.05 -13.63 -15.94
CA GLY A 738 19.26 -13.71 -16.76
C GLY A 738 19.95 -12.35 -16.86
N ASP A 739 19.19 -11.28 -17.07
CA ASP A 739 19.70 -9.91 -17.16
C ASP A 739 20.39 -9.48 -15.85
N MET A 740 19.76 -9.77 -14.70
CA MET A 740 20.31 -9.46 -13.38
C MET A 740 21.56 -10.29 -13.06
N PHE A 741 21.54 -11.58 -13.36
CA PHE A 741 22.67 -12.47 -13.06
C PHE A 741 23.89 -12.12 -13.92
N ARG A 742 23.69 -11.85 -15.21
CA ARG A 742 24.77 -11.37 -16.08
C ARG A 742 25.31 -10.01 -15.63
N TYR A 743 24.44 -9.11 -15.17
CA TYR A 743 24.86 -7.82 -14.62
C TYR A 743 25.79 -8.00 -13.41
N VAL A 744 25.44 -8.89 -12.48
CA VAL A 744 26.27 -9.16 -11.30
C VAL A 744 27.59 -9.86 -11.68
N LEU A 745 27.54 -10.85 -12.57
CA LEU A 745 28.70 -11.70 -12.89
C LEU A 745 29.67 -11.04 -13.89
N TYR A 746 29.17 -10.22 -14.81
CA TYR A 746 29.93 -9.71 -15.95
C TYR A 746 29.88 -8.18 -16.09
N GLY A 747 29.17 -7.48 -15.20
CA GLY A 747 28.95 -6.02 -15.31
C GLY A 747 28.01 -5.61 -16.46
N ASN A 748 27.48 -6.56 -17.21
CA ASN A 748 26.63 -6.32 -18.39
C ASN A 748 25.39 -7.22 -18.35
N SER A 749 24.21 -6.68 -18.60
CA SER A 749 22.96 -7.46 -18.67
C SER A 749 22.66 -8.06 -20.05
N THR A 750 23.41 -7.65 -21.08
CA THR A 750 23.14 -7.99 -22.48
C THR A 750 23.20 -9.50 -22.72
N LEU A 751 22.18 -10.02 -23.41
CA LEU A 751 22.10 -11.43 -23.78
C LEU A 751 23.19 -11.77 -24.80
N VAL A 752 23.94 -12.85 -24.55
CA VAL A 752 24.90 -13.37 -25.54
C VAL A 752 24.12 -14.12 -26.60
N LYS A 753 24.16 -13.65 -27.86
CA LYS A 753 23.56 -14.38 -28.98
C LYS A 753 24.43 -15.60 -29.27
N LYS A 754 23.85 -16.81 -29.26
CA LYS A 754 24.53 -17.99 -29.80
C LYS A 754 24.79 -17.75 -31.29
N THR A 755 26.04 -17.57 -31.69
CA THR A 755 26.43 -17.78 -33.08
C THR A 755 26.15 -19.26 -33.38
N LYS A 756 25.36 -19.53 -34.43
CA LYS A 756 25.25 -20.91 -34.93
C LYS A 756 26.67 -21.37 -35.28
N PRO A 757 27.10 -22.59 -34.90
CA PRO A 757 28.28 -23.18 -35.51
C PRO A 757 28.04 -23.19 -37.02
N THR A 758 29.02 -22.71 -37.78
CA THR A 758 29.03 -22.84 -39.24
C THR A 758 29.27 -24.29 -39.62
#